data_AF-A0A084WED9-F1
#
_entry.id   AF-A0A084WED9-F1
#
_cell.length_a   1.000
_cell.length_b   1.000
_cell.length_c   1.000
_cell.angle_alpha   90.00
_cell.angle_beta   90.00
_cell.angle_gamma   90.00
#
_symmetry.space_group_name_H-M   'P 1'
#
loop_
_entity.id
_entity.type
_entity.pdbx_description
1 polymer ?
#
loop_
_entity_poly.entity_id
_entity_poly.type
_entity_poly.pdbx_seq_one_letter_code
_entity_poly.pdbx_strand_id
1 'polypeptide(L)'
;MVRLRTFLHPLVLAAVAFVPLSHGDGDLQLPALYELDEWTECSQLYCMARVIVSSKGKPGSSAAFDPINDLQRFRRTLLDRGVCLFSVDTISERKSDGERHFPAQAWNRTDRYILEREHFPSHFHANESTLLAASVVIDRQLAAQHPGLAAYTEIEYCLEKRSVEDFDHAVSISLALVLVVGCVTSWQACSWIFRELRSPRTNVGHKPFLLFDLYKNFAMVGSVVAHCVLFGPFLMPLKNIDFLEQIMAHPNAKMYRLLCPFLMLVFFTMSSMLLTVKLLQDRTANRSQSTRPTTFAAIVAHRLIRLQPLNLLTVGFCAFAYDRFIGGPLAPRQLIFEQGACRSRWWMNVLFISNFNMHKPCLPHSWYISADFQLFLLIALLLFAVFSLHEMRFFLMDSAYLAQLYTPFYNNLSWSVGGMVAGFVYDHYQRCASQTSLATIRHRVNLFIAVAFLPLLAFGRLTLAASEGSAGDERLWLATCYAAFKLSAAAFFSAGILRILLTEKDFPGSAIVRIGAKLYYCVYLIHMPVFRIVFSRATNTVEVTPELLVDEYDLMPPLFHYENVTNCFERYSNSLYCVVKTVVQPNDSSEIWRTIEKVSKLPSYHEHSQLDRGMCVESCVRLVNGLDPETASLLATDPIKVNPYHLLSIPSENTSLSQYQQRYGKILNICVNYHLRERYNMIGYSELERCVTAETFRPALDVYHVAFLMIMLVLMTLVIYATFFDWKNSSNSSEKSEDVRQTGSMWLEFSLRRSWSQLIAKPRTILQRDFAFVEIFRLLSVFLIIALHSMMMFAAASTKNIRPMEEFFDQTLMRIATSIFPFQVHTFFTISGVMLAVYFLDQASSAKARIGWSFYGKAIVVRYLRVFPALFILWLFQASWMDRLSEGPGDYRLVELEKDNCRTNGWLNFLLLNNYFRYRNMCLQQSWHLAVDFHYCLIGVPFLLLIHRHPRLTKPLIFGAVAFSIGAPIVNLYRWKLPGVILVSFKHVRFLNYILPDNEYDYVVSHAHICSYFSGIFAGMAYHRFRNGGFPEALSGGKTFRYLRWFPLAMVLLQASAAPLFYHLDYSEPLLWNAIFGALHRCCWGAMCAIGILHGATVWRARHARIHFHPVLLVLSRLSFGVFMVQFSVLRSLARNASGEGIDFSWKIGLITLACTWVGSYTAALFLALFVELPFASVFQHAFEPKRFISVENDKKLT
;
A
#
# COMPACT_ATOMS: atom_id res chain seq x y z
N MET A 1 -7.08 22.43 22.24
CA MET A 1 -7.49 21.03 22.51
C MET A 1 -8.65 20.55 21.64
N VAL A 2 -9.63 21.39 21.28
CA VAL A 2 -10.72 21.04 20.32
C VAL A 2 -10.18 20.60 18.93
N ARG A 3 -9.03 21.13 18.48
CA ARG A 3 -8.32 20.68 17.26
C ARG A 3 -7.62 19.31 17.36
N LEU A 4 -7.49 18.73 18.56
CA LEU A 4 -6.84 17.43 18.76
C LEU A 4 -7.83 16.28 18.51
N ARG A 5 -9.12 16.49 18.82
CA ARG A 5 -10.24 15.57 18.52
C ARG A 5 -10.35 15.33 17.00
N THR A 6 -10.18 16.38 16.21
CA THR A 6 -10.17 16.36 14.73
C THR A 6 -8.95 15.67 14.13
N PHE A 7 -7.85 15.53 14.87
CA PHE A 7 -6.60 14.90 14.38
C PHE A 7 -6.51 13.41 14.73
N LEU A 8 -7.06 13.00 15.88
CA LEU A 8 -7.05 11.61 16.36
C LEU A 8 -8.15 10.75 15.73
N HIS A 9 -9.32 11.31 15.46
CA HIS A 9 -10.44 10.61 14.81
C HIS A 9 -10.08 10.00 13.44
N PRO A 10 -9.45 10.74 12.49
CA PRO A 10 -9.04 10.17 11.21
C PRO A 10 -7.86 9.19 11.33
N LEU A 11 -7.04 9.28 12.38
CA LEU A 11 -5.91 8.37 12.61
C LEU A 11 -6.36 6.99 13.13
N VAL A 12 -7.42 6.96 13.94
CA VAL A 12 -8.10 5.72 14.37
C VAL A 12 -8.84 5.09 13.18
N LEU A 13 -9.55 5.90 12.38
CA LEU A 13 -10.21 5.45 11.15
C LEU A 13 -9.20 4.93 10.09
N ALA A 14 -8.05 5.60 9.92
CA ALA A 14 -7.01 5.19 8.96
C ALA A 14 -6.32 3.87 9.32
N ALA A 15 -6.29 3.49 10.59
CA ALA A 15 -5.78 2.19 11.01
C ALA A 15 -6.83 1.08 10.89
N VAL A 16 -8.13 1.42 11.01
CA VAL A 16 -9.26 0.51 10.78
C VAL A 16 -9.50 0.26 9.28
N ALA A 17 -9.09 1.19 8.41
CA ALA A 17 -9.20 1.10 6.94
C ALA A 17 -8.44 -0.08 6.27
N PHE A 18 -7.68 -0.88 7.03
CA PHE A 18 -6.97 -2.07 6.52
C PHE A 18 -7.74 -3.39 6.67
N VAL A 19 -8.99 -3.35 7.15
CA VAL A 19 -9.84 -4.54 7.33
C VAL A 19 -11.07 -4.45 6.42
N PRO A 20 -11.13 -5.21 5.31
CA PRO A 20 -12.37 -5.33 4.55
C PRO A 20 -13.37 -6.15 5.38
N LEU A 21 -14.56 -5.60 5.58
CA LEU A 21 -15.65 -6.27 6.28
C LEU A 21 -16.66 -6.79 5.25
N SER A 22 -17.10 -8.04 5.40
CA SER A 22 -18.26 -8.59 4.70
C SER A 22 -19.47 -8.51 5.61
N HIS A 23 -20.61 -8.03 5.12
CA HIS A 23 -21.87 -8.19 5.82
C HIS A 23 -22.19 -9.68 6.01
N GLY A 24 -22.35 -10.10 7.26
CA GLY A 24 -23.15 -11.27 7.58
C GLY A 24 -24.57 -10.79 7.82
N ASP A 25 -25.51 -11.22 6.98
CA ASP A 25 -26.94 -11.17 7.28
C ASP A 25 -27.20 -11.93 8.59
N GLY A 26 -27.90 -11.30 9.52
CA GLY A 26 -28.20 -11.91 10.81
C GLY A 26 -29.00 -11.00 11.72
N ASP A 27 -30.30 -10.91 11.46
CA ASP A 27 -31.34 -10.34 12.32
C ASP A 27 -31.33 -10.96 13.73
N LEU A 28 -30.68 -10.29 14.69
CA LEU A 28 -30.97 -10.46 16.12
C LEU A 28 -30.96 -9.10 16.82
N GLN A 29 -32.14 -8.54 17.08
CA GLN A 29 -32.32 -7.30 17.85
C GLN A 29 -32.01 -7.53 19.34
N LEU A 30 -30.71 -7.53 19.69
CA LEU A 30 -30.23 -7.57 21.08
C LEU A 30 -30.18 -6.14 21.67
N PRO A 31 -30.39 -5.96 22.99
CA PRO A 31 -30.29 -4.65 23.62
C PRO A 31 -28.88 -4.06 23.52
N ALA A 32 -28.80 -2.74 23.32
CA ALA A 32 -27.53 -2.03 23.20
C ALA A 32 -26.70 -2.08 24.50
N LEU A 33 -25.39 -2.36 24.37
CA LEU A 33 -24.47 -2.49 25.52
C LEU A 33 -24.34 -1.17 26.30
N TYR A 34 -24.28 -0.04 25.60
CA TYR A 34 -24.23 1.31 26.16
C TYR A 34 -25.42 2.14 25.66
N GLU A 35 -26.13 2.79 26.56
CA GLU A 35 -27.19 3.76 26.24
C GLU A 35 -27.16 4.84 27.32
N LEU A 36 -26.76 6.05 26.94
CA LEU A 36 -26.47 7.16 27.86
C LEU A 36 -27.28 8.39 27.42
N ASP A 37 -28.04 8.98 28.34
CA ASP A 37 -28.69 10.28 28.14
C ASP A 37 -27.67 11.38 27.83
N GLU A 38 -28.09 12.43 27.13
CA GLU A 38 -27.19 13.49 26.70
C GLU A 38 -26.69 14.34 27.89
N TRP A 39 -25.41 14.15 28.24
CA TRP A 39 -24.78 14.79 29.39
C TRP A 39 -24.89 16.32 29.37
N THR A 40 -24.81 16.95 28.19
CA THR A 40 -24.89 18.42 28.03
C THR A 40 -26.27 18.99 28.30
N GLU A 41 -27.32 18.21 28.05
CA GLU A 41 -28.72 18.61 28.26
C GLU A 41 -29.23 18.33 29.68
N CYS A 42 -28.48 17.53 30.45
CA CYS A 42 -28.78 17.25 31.85
C CYS A 42 -28.72 18.54 32.70
N SER A 43 -29.79 18.87 33.43
CA SER A 43 -29.89 20.14 34.17
C SER A 43 -29.57 20.02 35.67
N GLN A 44 -29.84 18.87 36.32
CA GLN A 44 -29.65 18.70 37.77
C GLN A 44 -28.70 17.56 38.14
N LEU A 45 -29.11 16.30 37.96
CA LEU A 45 -28.37 15.13 38.43
C LEU A 45 -28.29 14.06 37.35
N TYR A 46 -27.09 13.55 37.08
CA TYR A 46 -26.85 12.49 36.11
C TYR A 46 -26.34 11.24 36.82
N CYS A 47 -27.02 10.11 36.68
CA CYS A 47 -26.67 8.86 37.35
C CYS A 47 -26.19 7.81 36.36
N MET A 48 -25.07 7.18 36.67
CA MET A 48 -24.52 6.06 35.91
C MET A 48 -24.86 4.74 36.60
N ALA A 49 -25.45 3.81 35.88
CA ALA A 49 -25.91 2.53 36.40
C ALA A 49 -25.48 1.36 35.52
N ARG A 50 -25.31 0.20 36.16
CA ARG A 50 -25.11 -1.09 35.52
C ARG A 50 -26.38 -1.91 35.66
N VAL A 51 -26.85 -2.46 34.55
CA VAL A 51 -28.13 -3.15 34.45
C VAL A 51 -27.89 -4.59 34.05
N ILE A 52 -28.38 -5.51 34.86
CA ILE A 52 -28.36 -6.94 34.59
C ILE A 52 -29.73 -7.34 34.07
N VAL A 53 -29.77 -8.03 32.93
CA VAL A 53 -31.02 -8.38 32.24
C VAL A 53 -31.25 -9.89 32.27
N SER A 54 -32.49 -10.30 32.59
CA SER A 54 -32.96 -11.68 32.59
C SER A 54 -34.30 -11.81 31.88
N SER A 55 -34.64 -13.00 31.37
CA SER A 55 -35.97 -13.26 30.80
C SER A 55 -37.05 -13.34 31.91
N LYS A 56 -38.22 -12.71 31.70
CA LYS A 56 -39.38 -12.88 32.59
C LYS A 56 -40.00 -14.27 32.36
N GLY A 57 -40.02 -15.11 33.39
CA GLY A 57 -40.30 -16.54 33.24
C GLY A 57 -41.72 -16.94 32.81
N LYS A 58 -41.78 -17.95 31.92
CA LYS A 58 -42.42 -19.25 32.17
C LYS A 58 -41.40 -20.36 31.83
N PRO A 59 -41.26 -21.44 32.61
CA PRO A 59 -40.41 -22.57 32.23
C PRO A 59 -41.07 -23.26 31.02
N GLY A 60 -40.39 -23.29 29.88
CA GLY A 60 -40.86 -23.98 28.67
C GLY A 60 -40.98 -23.14 27.40
N SER A 61 -40.70 -21.82 27.43
CA SER A 61 -40.65 -20.99 26.22
C SER A 61 -39.33 -20.21 26.07
N SER A 62 -38.20 -20.81 26.42
CA SER A 62 -36.87 -20.20 26.19
C SER A 62 -36.35 -20.59 24.80
N ALA A 63 -36.45 -19.68 23.83
CA ALA A 63 -35.71 -19.83 22.58
C ALA A 63 -35.03 -18.55 22.08
N ALA A 64 -35.22 -17.38 22.70
CA ALA A 64 -34.81 -16.11 22.06
C ALA A 64 -33.62 -15.37 22.70
N PHE A 65 -33.14 -15.74 23.89
CA PHE A 65 -32.05 -15.01 24.55
C PHE A 65 -31.07 -15.96 25.24
N ASP A 66 -30.24 -16.65 24.46
CA ASP A 66 -29.13 -17.41 25.01
C ASP A 66 -28.01 -16.45 25.43
N PRO A 67 -27.50 -16.53 26.67
CA PRO A 67 -26.36 -15.74 27.10
C PRO A 67 -25.13 -16.17 26.29
N ILE A 68 -24.79 -15.41 25.24
CA ILE A 68 -23.54 -15.57 24.51
C ILE A 68 -22.40 -15.38 25.52
N ASN A 69 -21.76 -16.47 25.92
CA ASN A 69 -20.60 -16.49 26.80
C ASN A 69 -19.44 -17.16 26.05
N ASP A 70 -19.04 -16.56 24.93
CA ASP A 70 -17.83 -16.91 24.20
C ASP A 70 -16.71 -15.89 24.46
N LEU A 71 -15.47 -16.24 24.15
CA LEU A 71 -14.32 -15.34 24.29
C LEU A 71 -14.22 -14.30 23.15
N GLN A 72 -15.19 -14.26 22.24
CA GLN A 72 -15.13 -13.52 20.98
C GLN A 72 -16.11 -12.33 20.92
N ARG A 73 -17.18 -12.35 21.72
CA ARG A 73 -18.27 -11.37 21.73
C ARG A 73 -18.49 -10.78 23.13
N PHE A 74 -19.01 -9.57 23.20
CA PHE A 74 -19.37 -8.92 24.46
C PHE A 74 -20.65 -9.54 25.02
N ARG A 75 -20.69 -9.68 26.35
CA ARG A 75 -21.82 -10.28 27.06
C ARG A 75 -23.04 -9.35 27.03
N ARG A 76 -24.13 -9.77 26.40
CA ARG A 76 -25.37 -8.96 26.24
C ARG A 76 -26.37 -9.05 27.41
N THR A 77 -26.02 -9.72 28.49
CA THR A 77 -26.81 -9.77 29.73
C THR A 77 -26.41 -8.70 30.75
N LEU A 78 -25.32 -7.97 30.50
CA LEU A 78 -24.79 -6.92 31.36
C LEU A 78 -24.67 -5.63 30.56
N LEU A 79 -25.49 -4.63 30.89
CA LEU A 79 -25.62 -3.39 30.15
C LEU A 79 -25.20 -2.19 31.01
N ASP A 80 -24.75 -1.10 30.38
CA ASP A 80 -24.45 0.16 31.04
C ASP A 80 -25.49 1.23 30.63
N ARG A 81 -26.06 1.95 31.60
CA ARG A 81 -27.11 2.98 31.42
C ARG A 81 -26.81 4.28 32.15
N GLY A 82 -26.90 5.40 31.45
CA GLY A 82 -26.72 6.73 32.03
C GLY A 82 -28.01 7.52 31.91
N VAL A 83 -28.53 8.07 33.02
CA VAL A 83 -29.85 8.70 33.05
C VAL A 83 -29.81 10.07 33.72
N CYS A 84 -30.54 11.02 33.12
CA CYS A 84 -30.80 12.33 33.66
C CYS A 84 -32.04 12.35 34.57
N LEU A 85 -31.87 12.84 35.80
CA LEU A 85 -32.95 13.04 36.75
C LEU A 85 -33.28 14.55 36.82
N PHE A 86 -34.52 14.89 36.44
CA PHE A 86 -35.01 16.27 36.36
C PHE A 86 -35.84 16.71 37.58
N SER A 87 -36.28 15.77 38.41
CA SER A 87 -37.00 15.98 39.68
C SER A 87 -36.97 14.67 40.48
N VAL A 88 -36.19 14.62 41.56
CA VAL A 88 -36.15 13.45 42.48
C VAL A 88 -37.46 13.35 43.29
N ASP A 89 -38.24 14.43 43.35
CA ASP A 89 -39.38 14.58 44.25
C ASP A 89 -40.72 14.00 43.74
N THR A 90 -40.84 13.63 42.45
CA THR A 90 -42.13 13.18 41.87
C THR A 90 -42.31 11.68 41.69
N ILE A 91 -41.29 10.86 41.99
CA ILE A 91 -41.36 9.39 41.80
C ILE A 91 -41.53 8.63 43.14
N SER A 92 -41.39 9.31 44.29
CA SER A 92 -41.40 8.67 45.62
C SER A 92 -42.79 8.24 46.15
N GLU A 93 -43.89 8.58 45.47
CA GLU A 93 -45.24 8.26 45.97
C GLU A 93 -45.78 6.86 45.61
N ARG A 94 -45.01 6.02 44.88
CA ARG A 94 -45.35 4.59 44.75
C ARG A 94 -44.31 3.70 45.41
N LYS A 95 -44.54 3.38 46.69
CA LYS A 95 -43.98 2.17 47.31
C LYS A 95 -44.37 0.96 46.45
N SER A 96 -43.43 0.39 45.70
CA SER A 96 -43.56 -1.00 45.27
C SER A 96 -43.11 -1.88 46.43
N ASP A 97 -44.05 -2.56 47.07
CA ASP A 97 -43.76 -3.64 48.01
C ASP A 97 -42.93 -4.72 47.31
N GLY A 98 -41.73 -4.96 47.83
CA GLY A 98 -40.84 -6.02 47.38
C GLY A 98 -39.38 -5.59 47.44
N GLU A 99 -38.69 -5.92 48.53
CA GLU A 99 -37.23 -5.95 48.55
C GLU A 99 -36.74 -6.80 47.37
N ARG A 100 -36.20 -6.15 46.33
CA ARG A 100 -35.59 -6.86 45.21
C ARG A 100 -34.24 -7.42 45.65
N HIS A 101 -34.25 -8.59 46.28
CA HIS A 101 -33.04 -9.33 46.58
C HIS A 101 -32.32 -9.73 45.28
N PHE A 102 -31.03 -9.38 45.17
CA PHE A 102 -30.17 -9.84 44.08
C PHE A 102 -30.20 -11.38 44.02
N PRO A 103 -30.48 -12.01 42.87
CA PRO A 103 -30.53 -13.47 42.76
C PRO A 103 -29.10 -14.04 42.83
N ALA A 104 -28.59 -14.21 44.06
CA ALA A 104 -27.21 -14.62 44.34
C ALA A 104 -26.87 -16.03 43.84
N GLN A 105 -27.88 -16.86 43.53
CA GLN A 105 -27.72 -18.24 43.09
C GLN A 105 -27.65 -18.41 41.56
N ALA A 106 -28.04 -17.40 40.76
CA ALA A 106 -28.09 -17.50 39.30
C ALA A 106 -26.86 -16.90 38.57
N TRP A 107 -25.95 -16.22 39.29
CA TRP A 107 -24.91 -15.39 38.68
C TRP A 107 -23.58 -15.45 39.45
N ASN A 108 -22.45 -15.43 38.72
CA ASN A 108 -21.12 -15.63 39.29
C ASN A 108 -20.62 -14.35 40.00
N ARG A 109 -20.04 -14.50 41.19
CA ARG A 109 -19.51 -13.39 42.03
C ARG A 109 -18.45 -12.56 41.31
N THR A 110 -17.74 -13.13 40.34
CA THR A 110 -16.70 -12.46 39.53
C THR A 110 -17.25 -11.39 38.58
N ASP A 111 -18.54 -11.44 38.24
CA ASP A 111 -19.19 -10.47 37.36
C ASP A 111 -19.53 -9.16 38.09
N ARG A 112 -19.44 -9.19 39.44
CA ARG A 112 -19.64 -8.04 40.31
C ARG A 112 -18.31 -7.30 40.51
N TYR A 113 -17.88 -6.52 39.52
CA TYR A 113 -16.81 -5.53 39.75
C TYR A 113 -17.41 -4.33 40.49
N ILE A 114 -17.57 -4.45 41.81
CA ILE A 114 -18.02 -3.34 42.64
C ILE A 114 -16.87 -2.34 42.71
N LEU A 115 -17.06 -1.15 42.14
CA LEU A 115 -16.16 -0.02 42.39
C LEU A 115 -16.23 0.27 43.90
N GLU A 116 -15.12 0.11 44.61
CA GLU A 116 -15.03 0.36 46.05
C GLU A 116 -15.41 1.83 46.31
N ARG A 117 -16.64 2.05 46.83
CA ARG A 117 -17.23 3.39 47.04
C ARG A 117 -16.35 4.30 47.92
N GLU A 118 -15.48 3.72 48.74
CA GLU A 118 -14.48 4.43 49.55
C GLU A 118 -13.52 5.32 48.75
N HIS A 119 -13.32 5.04 47.46
CA HIS A 119 -12.45 5.82 46.58
C HIS A 119 -13.17 6.99 45.90
N PHE A 120 -14.50 7.09 46.04
CA PHE A 120 -15.27 8.20 45.49
C PHE A 120 -15.29 9.37 46.48
N PRO A 121 -15.19 10.61 45.98
CA PRO A 121 -15.62 11.77 46.76
C PRO A 121 -17.06 11.62 47.24
N SER A 122 -17.37 12.09 48.45
CA SER A 122 -18.71 11.97 49.05
C SER A 122 -19.83 12.56 48.19
N HIS A 123 -19.54 13.54 47.33
CA HIS A 123 -20.50 14.15 46.42
C HIS A 123 -20.87 13.28 45.20
N PHE A 124 -20.18 12.17 44.95
CA PHE A 124 -20.56 11.20 43.90
C PHE A 124 -21.54 10.13 44.41
N HIS A 125 -21.83 10.12 45.72
CA HIS A 125 -22.69 9.14 46.35
C HIS A 125 -24.15 9.59 46.27
N ALA A 126 -25.00 8.77 45.68
CA ALA A 126 -26.44 8.99 45.64
C ALA A 126 -27.10 8.61 46.98
N ASN A 127 -28.08 9.40 47.43
CA ASN A 127 -28.96 9.04 48.53
C ASN A 127 -29.99 7.97 48.08
N GLU A 128 -30.64 7.27 49.02
CA GLU A 128 -31.56 6.17 48.71
C GLU A 128 -32.72 6.57 47.78
N SER A 129 -33.23 7.80 47.91
CA SER A 129 -34.29 8.32 47.04
C SER A 129 -33.83 8.47 45.59
N THR A 130 -32.61 8.98 45.36
CA THR A 130 -32.01 9.06 44.03
C THR A 130 -31.75 7.66 43.45
N LEU A 131 -31.32 6.72 44.30
CA LEU A 131 -31.08 5.34 43.87
C LEU A 131 -32.37 4.69 43.36
N LEU A 132 -33.48 4.88 44.08
CA LEU A 132 -34.79 4.36 43.69
C LEU A 132 -35.31 5.04 42.41
N ALA A 133 -35.20 6.37 42.31
CA ALA A 133 -35.68 7.13 41.16
C ALA A 133 -34.99 6.73 39.86
N ALA A 134 -33.65 6.63 39.85
CA ALA A 134 -32.90 6.19 38.67
C ALA A 134 -33.20 4.74 38.27
N SER A 135 -33.35 3.84 39.25
CA SER A 135 -33.73 2.45 38.99
C SER A 135 -35.09 2.33 38.29
N VAL A 136 -36.09 3.10 38.73
CA VAL A 136 -37.44 3.11 38.13
C VAL A 136 -37.43 3.64 36.68
N VAL A 137 -36.66 4.70 36.40
CA VAL A 137 -36.56 5.27 35.04
C VAL A 137 -35.92 4.27 34.08
N ILE A 138 -34.81 3.63 34.50
CA ILE A 138 -34.08 2.64 33.70
C ILE A 138 -34.95 1.42 33.41
N ASP A 139 -35.61 0.87 34.42
CA ASP A 139 -36.50 -0.29 34.26
C ASP A 139 -37.64 0.01 33.29
N ARG A 140 -38.21 1.22 33.35
CA ARG A 140 -39.30 1.66 32.47
C ARG A 140 -38.84 1.80 31.02
N GLN A 141 -37.68 2.39 30.78
CA GLN A 141 -37.09 2.52 29.44
C GLN A 141 -36.82 1.14 28.83
N LEU A 142 -36.21 0.24 29.60
CA LEU A 142 -35.84 -1.10 29.11
C LEU A 142 -37.08 -1.98 28.84
N ALA A 143 -38.10 -1.90 29.70
CA ALA A 143 -39.36 -2.61 29.49
C ALA A 143 -40.16 -2.09 28.29
N ALA A 144 -40.02 -0.80 27.95
CA ALA A 144 -40.67 -0.21 26.78
C ALA A 144 -40.02 -0.64 25.46
N GLN A 145 -38.68 -0.75 25.43
CA GLN A 145 -37.93 -1.15 24.23
C GLN A 145 -37.92 -2.68 24.01
N HIS A 146 -37.89 -3.47 25.10
CA HIS A 146 -37.77 -4.93 25.03
C HIS A 146 -38.81 -5.63 25.93
N PRO A 147 -40.05 -5.84 25.42
CA PRO A 147 -41.09 -6.51 26.17
C PRO A 147 -40.71 -7.98 26.43
N GLY A 148 -40.65 -8.38 27.71
CA GLY A 148 -40.29 -9.75 28.14
C GLY A 148 -38.98 -9.86 28.91
N LEU A 149 -38.20 -8.79 29.00
CA LEU A 149 -36.99 -8.71 29.82
C LEU A 149 -37.29 -8.13 31.22
N ALA A 150 -36.55 -8.60 32.22
CA ALA A 150 -36.52 -8.08 33.59
C ALA A 150 -35.13 -7.48 33.85
N ALA A 151 -35.08 -6.24 34.34
CA ALA A 151 -33.85 -5.54 34.68
C ALA A 151 -33.60 -5.55 36.20
N TYR A 152 -32.35 -5.72 36.57
CA TYR A 152 -31.83 -5.41 37.90
C TYR A 152 -30.79 -4.30 37.75
N THR A 153 -31.03 -3.15 38.39
CA THR A 153 -30.24 -1.94 38.20
C THR A 153 -29.41 -1.64 39.45
N GLU A 154 -28.09 -1.52 39.29
CA GLU A 154 -27.15 -1.09 40.33
C GLU A 154 -26.51 0.24 39.94
N ILE A 155 -26.74 1.29 40.73
CA ILE A 155 -26.20 2.62 40.45
C ILE A 155 -24.78 2.74 41.01
N GLU A 156 -23.85 3.14 40.14
CA GLU A 156 -22.44 3.26 40.46
C GLU A 156 -22.12 4.61 41.12
N TYR A 157 -22.59 5.71 40.53
CA TYR A 157 -22.39 7.09 41.02
C TYR A 157 -23.38 8.06 40.36
N CYS A 158 -23.59 9.22 40.99
CA CYS A 158 -24.33 10.33 40.40
C CYS A 158 -23.50 11.62 40.44
N LEU A 159 -23.69 12.48 39.44
CA LEU A 159 -22.93 13.71 39.24
C LEU A 159 -23.85 14.92 39.20
N GLU A 160 -23.48 15.97 39.95
CA GLU A 160 -24.13 17.28 39.88
C GLU A 160 -23.46 18.18 38.82
N LYS A 161 -24.27 18.96 38.09
CA LYS A 161 -23.82 19.85 36.99
C LYS A 161 -22.80 20.91 37.42
N ARG A 162 -22.72 21.23 38.72
CA ARG A 162 -21.80 22.22 39.31
C ARG A 162 -20.30 21.91 39.09
N SER A 163 -19.97 20.71 38.62
CA SER A 163 -18.60 20.25 38.31
C SER A 163 -17.95 20.83 37.04
N VAL A 164 -18.70 21.53 36.19
CA VAL A 164 -18.19 22.03 34.88
C VAL A 164 -17.49 23.39 34.99
N GLU A 165 -17.90 24.27 35.91
CA GLU A 165 -17.34 25.65 36.02
C GLU A 165 -15.97 25.70 36.73
N ASP A 166 -15.79 24.93 37.82
CA ASP A 166 -14.50 24.81 38.52
C ASP A 166 -13.41 24.18 37.64
N PHE A 167 -13.83 23.38 36.65
CA PHE A 167 -12.98 22.71 35.69
C PHE A 167 -12.43 23.67 34.62
N ASP A 168 -13.27 24.53 34.03
CA ASP A 168 -12.83 25.52 33.04
C ASP A 168 -11.87 26.55 33.65
N HIS A 169 -12.06 26.90 34.91
CA HIS A 169 -11.10 27.70 35.68
C HIS A 169 -9.77 26.98 35.93
N ALA A 170 -9.81 25.71 36.37
CA ALA A 170 -8.59 24.91 36.61
C ALA A 170 -7.80 24.64 35.33
N VAL A 171 -8.49 24.37 34.22
CA VAL A 171 -7.89 24.18 32.89
C VAL A 171 -7.29 25.50 32.39
N SER A 172 -7.97 26.63 32.55
CA SER A 172 -7.46 27.94 32.13
C SER A 172 -6.21 28.35 32.90
N ILE A 173 -6.19 28.16 34.22
CA ILE A 173 -5.02 28.44 35.08
C ILE A 173 -3.87 27.49 34.75
N SER A 174 -4.15 26.19 34.56
CA SER A 174 -3.13 25.20 34.19
C SER A 174 -2.58 25.44 32.78
N LEU A 175 -3.42 25.85 31.82
CA LEU A 175 -2.99 26.20 30.46
C LEU A 175 -2.13 27.46 30.48
N ALA A 176 -2.47 28.46 31.30
CA ALA A 176 -1.65 29.65 31.50
C ALA A 176 -0.29 29.31 32.13
N LEU A 177 -0.25 28.47 33.18
CA LEU A 177 0.99 27.98 33.79
C LEU A 177 1.84 27.16 32.80
N VAL A 178 1.22 26.28 32.01
CA VAL A 178 1.90 25.50 30.98
C VAL A 178 2.39 26.38 29.83
N LEU A 179 1.67 27.44 29.47
CA LEU A 179 2.12 28.41 28.46
C LEU A 179 3.28 29.26 29.00
N VAL A 180 3.26 29.66 30.27
CA VAL A 180 4.35 30.43 30.88
C VAL A 180 5.60 29.57 31.07
N VAL A 181 5.47 28.39 31.69
CA VAL A 181 6.57 27.42 31.82
C VAL A 181 7.02 26.94 30.45
N GLY A 182 6.09 26.72 29.53
CA GLY A 182 6.33 26.37 28.13
C GLY A 182 7.11 27.45 27.38
N CYS A 183 6.79 28.72 27.56
CA CYS A 183 7.54 29.84 26.97
C CYS A 183 8.94 29.97 27.58
N VAL A 184 9.08 29.85 28.91
CA VAL A 184 10.38 29.92 29.60
C VAL A 184 11.28 28.74 29.21
N THR A 185 10.74 27.53 29.20
CA THR A 185 11.46 26.31 28.80
C THR A 185 11.69 26.27 27.28
N SER A 186 10.79 26.80 26.45
CA SER A 186 11.00 26.94 25.01
C SER A 186 12.03 28.02 24.70
N TRP A 187 12.16 29.07 25.50
CA TRP A 187 13.22 30.07 25.37
C TRP A 187 14.59 29.47 25.69
N GLN A 188 14.69 28.73 26.80
CA GLN A 188 15.90 27.99 27.16
C GLN A 188 16.21 26.85 26.16
N ALA A 189 15.19 26.12 25.70
CA ALA A 189 15.32 25.05 24.72
C ALA A 189 15.63 25.59 23.32
N CYS A 190 15.10 26.74 22.90
CA CYS A 190 15.50 27.40 21.66
C CYS A 190 17.00 27.70 21.67
N SER A 191 17.56 28.23 22.77
CA SER A 191 19.01 28.46 22.85
C SER A 191 19.84 27.18 22.68
N TRP A 192 19.34 26.05 23.21
CA TRP A 192 19.97 24.73 23.11
C TRP A 192 19.76 24.08 21.73
N ILE A 193 18.55 24.14 21.17
CA ILE A 193 18.15 23.65 19.84
C ILE A 193 18.91 24.41 18.76
N PHE A 194 19.04 25.74 18.88
CA PHE A 194 19.86 26.55 17.97
C PHE A 194 21.36 26.22 18.09
N ARG A 195 21.85 25.85 19.28
CA ARG A 195 23.22 25.33 19.47
C ARG A 195 23.42 23.99 18.77
N GLU A 196 22.47 23.05 18.90
CA GLU A 196 22.54 21.73 18.26
C GLU A 196 22.35 21.82 16.73
N LEU A 197 21.58 22.80 16.24
CA LEU A 197 21.44 23.14 14.81
C LEU A 197 22.68 23.85 14.24
N ARG A 198 23.47 24.58 15.06
CA ARG A 198 24.71 25.27 14.65
C ARG A 198 25.99 24.46 14.82
N SER A 199 26.01 23.42 15.64
CA SER A 199 27.23 22.66 15.96
C SER A 199 27.91 22.10 14.70
N PRO A 200 29.13 22.54 14.34
CA PRO A 200 29.91 21.94 13.26
C PRO A 200 30.42 20.56 13.69
N ARG A 201 30.45 19.62 12.73
CA ARG A 201 31.04 18.28 12.87
C ARG A 201 32.36 18.32 13.64
N THR A 202 32.38 17.78 14.86
CA THR A 202 33.64 17.46 15.54
C THR A 202 34.05 16.03 15.21
N ASN A 203 35.31 15.90 14.77
CA ASN A 203 36.01 14.68 14.42
C ASN A 203 36.31 13.82 15.67
N VAL A 204 35.32 13.13 16.22
CA VAL A 204 35.58 12.08 17.22
C VAL A 204 34.96 10.79 16.72
N GLY A 205 35.79 9.76 16.56
CA GLY A 205 35.51 8.47 15.89
C GLY A 205 34.48 7.55 16.55
N HIS A 206 33.37 8.08 17.06
CA HIS A 206 32.22 7.30 17.49
C HIS A 206 31.17 7.33 16.39
N LYS A 207 30.89 6.17 15.76
CA LYS A 207 29.81 6.02 14.78
C LYS A 207 28.49 6.49 15.41
N PRO A 208 27.82 7.52 14.86
CA PRO A 208 26.51 7.91 15.37
C PRO A 208 25.51 6.79 15.06
N PHE A 209 24.85 6.24 16.10
CA PHE A 209 23.80 5.23 15.97
C PHE A 209 22.50 5.86 15.45
N LEU A 210 22.53 6.46 14.26
CA LEU A 210 21.39 7.16 13.68
C LEU A 210 20.18 6.23 13.50
N LEU A 211 20.42 4.97 13.13
CA LEU A 211 19.37 3.98 13.02
C LEU A 211 18.60 3.77 14.34
N PHE A 212 19.29 3.78 15.49
CA PHE A 212 18.63 3.65 16.79
C PHE A 212 17.77 4.86 17.09
N ASP A 213 18.21 6.04 16.69
CA ASP A 213 17.42 7.25 16.83
C ASP A 213 16.19 7.23 15.90
N LEU A 214 16.34 6.75 14.66
CA LEU A 214 15.24 6.56 13.74
C LEU A 214 14.21 5.53 14.25
N TYR A 215 14.69 4.39 14.76
CA TYR A 215 13.85 3.35 15.33
C TYR A 215 13.10 3.84 16.57
N LYS A 216 13.77 4.54 17.50
CA LYS A 216 13.11 5.13 18.70
C LYS A 216 11.92 6.01 18.30
N ASN A 217 12.05 6.80 17.24
CA ASN A 217 10.97 7.65 16.73
C ASN A 217 9.82 6.83 16.15
N PHE A 218 10.11 5.96 15.17
CA PHE A 218 9.07 5.18 14.49
C PHE A 218 8.36 4.20 15.42
N ALA A 219 9.09 3.52 16.30
CA ALA A 219 8.52 2.61 17.27
C ALA A 219 7.65 3.35 18.29
N MET A 220 8.00 4.59 18.66
CA MET A 220 7.17 5.40 19.56
C MET A 220 5.88 5.88 18.90
N VAL A 221 5.97 6.44 17.69
CA VAL A 221 4.78 6.81 16.91
C VAL A 221 3.89 5.59 16.69
N GLY A 222 4.48 4.46 16.27
CA GLY A 222 3.78 3.20 16.07
C GLY A 222 3.12 2.67 17.35
N SER A 223 3.78 2.74 18.51
CA SER A 223 3.22 2.31 19.79
C SER A 223 2.06 3.19 20.26
N VAL A 224 2.15 4.51 20.08
CA VAL A 224 1.05 5.43 20.41
C VAL A 224 -0.15 5.16 19.52
N VAL A 225 0.06 5.04 18.21
CA VAL A 225 -1.00 4.71 17.24
C VAL A 225 -1.62 3.35 17.56
N ALA A 226 -0.80 2.33 17.83
CA ALA A 226 -1.29 1.00 18.19
C ALA A 226 -2.14 1.04 19.46
N HIS A 227 -1.73 1.78 20.50
CA HIS A 227 -2.54 1.93 21.70
C HIS A 227 -3.84 2.71 21.47
N CYS A 228 -3.82 3.73 20.61
CA CYS A 228 -5.04 4.46 20.24
C CYS A 228 -6.05 3.56 19.53
N VAL A 229 -5.58 2.71 18.62
CA VAL A 229 -6.42 1.82 17.82
C VAL A 229 -6.89 0.61 18.61
N LEU A 230 -6.01 0.03 19.44
CA LEU A 230 -6.31 -1.17 20.22
C LEU A 230 -7.13 -0.88 21.47
N PHE A 231 -6.89 0.23 22.18
CA PHE A 231 -7.56 0.52 23.45
C PHE A 231 -8.59 1.65 23.36
N GLY A 232 -8.57 2.47 22.32
CA GLY A 232 -9.50 3.60 22.15
C GLY A 232 -10.97 3.18 22.11
N PRO A 233 -11.32 2.16 21.30
CA PRO A 233 -12.69 1.65 21.22
C PRO A 233 -13.25 1.14 22.56
N PHE A 234 -12.38 0.68 23.47
CA PHE A 234 -12.78 0.16 24.79
C PHE A 234 -12.95 1.24 25.86
N LEU A 235 -12.50 2.47 25.60
CA LEU A 235 -12.58 3.59 26.54
C LEU A 235 -13.72 4.57 26.20
N MET A 236 -14.48 4.28 25.13
CA MET A 236 -15.65 5.04 24.71
C MET A 236 -16.92 4.18 24.76
N PRO A 237 -18.08 4.77 25.08
CA PRO A 237 -19.34 4.08 24.99
C PRO A 237 -19.75 3.99 23.52
N LEU A 238 -19.62 2.80 22.91
CA LEU A 238 -19.95 2.58 21.50
C LEU A 238 -21.39 2.11 21.32
N LYS A 239 -22.12 2.71 20.39
CA LYS A 239 -23.50 2.32 20.05
C LYS A 239 -23.56 1.00 19.25
N ASN A 240 -22.62 0.79 18.32
CA ASN A 240 -22.53 -0.41 17.46
C ASN A 240 -21.37 -1.34 17.89
N ILE A 241 -21.50 -2.01 19.03
CA ILE A 241 -20.42 -2.86 19.57
C ILE A 241 -20.15 -4.11 18.70
N ASP A 242 -21.14 -4.60 17.96
CA ASP A 242 -21.02 -5.72 17.00
C ASP A 242 -19.98 -5.46 15.90
N PHE A 243 -19.85 -4.21 15.46
CA PHE A 243 -18.83 -3.78 14.50
C PHE A 243 -17.41 -3.97 15.05
N LEU A 244 -17.21 -3.61 16.33
CA LEU A 244 -15.93 -3.80 17.00
C LEU A 244 -15.59 -5.29 17.16
N GLU A 245 -16.59 -6.12 17.50
CA GLU A 245 -16.43 -7.59 17.58
C GLU A 245 -15.98 -8.17 16.23
N GLN A 246 -16.59 -7.76 15.12
CA GLN A 246 -16.22 -8.20 13.77
C GLN A 246 -14.79 -7.78 13.38
N ILE A 247 -14.40 -6.52 13.66
CA ILE A 247 -13.03 -6.04 13.43
C ILE A 247 -12.03 -6.85 14.24
N MET A 248 -12.33 -7.12 15.51
CA MET A 248 -11.45 -7.89 16.38
C MET A 248 -11.37 -9.36 15.95
N ALA A 249 -12.46 -9.95 15.47
CA ALA A 249 -12.48 -11.32 14.96
C ALA A 249 -11.69 -11.49 13.65
N HIS A 250 -11.45 -10.42 12.89
CA HIS A 250 -10.79 -10.50 11.58
C HIS A 250 -9.34 -11.01 11.67
N PRO A 251 -8.89 -11.95 10.81
CA PRO A 251 -7.55 -12.54 10.84
C PRO A 251 -6.41 -11.52 10.74
N ASN A 252 -6.59 -10.47 9.92
CA ASN A 252 -5.60 -9.39 9.80
C ASN A 252 -5.45 -8.58 11.10
N ALA A 253 -6.55 -8.35 11.83
CA ALA A 253 -6.51 -7.65 13.11
C ALA A 253 -5.86 -8.52 14.21
N LYS A 254 -6.08 -9.84 14.18
CA LYS A 254 -5.36 -10.81 15.03
C LYS A 254 -3.85 -10.79 14.72
N MET A 255 -3.46 -10.79 13.45
CA MET A 255 -2.05 -10.70 13.03
C MET A 255 -1.42 -9.36 13.44
N TYR A 256 -2.12 -8.25 13.28
CA TYR A 256 -1.65 -6.94 13.71
C TYR A 256 -1.44 -6.89 15.23
N ARG A 257 -2.39 -7.41 16.02
CA ARG A 257 -2.26 -7.55 17.48
C ARG A 257 -1.07 -8.41 17.89
N LEU A 258 -0.75 -9.44 17.10
CA LEU A 258 0.38 -10.32 17.32
C LEU A 258 1.74 -9.63 17.03
N LEU A 259 1.79 -8.76 16.00
CA LEU A 259 3.01 -8.08 15.55
C LEU A 259 3.31 -6.76 16.27
N CYS A 260 2.28 -5.98 16.65
CA CYS A 260 2.43 -4.67 17.30
C CYS A 260 3.36 -4.65 18.53
N PRO A 261 3.31 -5.65 19.44
CA PRO A 261 4.22 -5.71 20.57
C PRO A 261 5.71 -5.70 20.17
N PHE A 262 6.06 -6.18 18.97
CA PHE A 262 7.45 -6.22 18.49
C PHE A 262 8.08 -4.84 18.39
N LEU A 263 7.29 -3.79 18.15
CA LEU A 263 7.76 -2.41 18.16
C LEU A 263 8.43 -2.06 19.50
N MET A 264 7.87 -2.56 20.61
CA MET A 264 8.39 -2.35 21.96
C MET A 264 9.48 -3.37 22.35
N LEU A 265 9.36 -4.63 21.93
CA LEU A 265 10.30 -5.68 22.34
C LEU A 265 11.72 -5.47 21.80
N VAL A 266 11.88 -4.85 20.64
CA VAL A 266 13.20 -4.50 20.07
C VAL A 266 14.00 -3.56 20.97
N PHE A 267 13.35 -2.74 21.80
CA PHE A 267 14.09 -1.88 22.74
C PHE A 267 14.85 -2.68 23.80
N PHE A 268 14.35 -3.86 24.21
CA PHE A 268 15.08 -4.77 25.10
C PHE A 268 16.37 -5.28 24.44
N THR A 269 16.30 -5.60 23.14
CA THR A 269 17.46 -5.96 22.32
C THR A 269 18.47 -4.81 22.24
N MET A 270 18.02 -3.58 21.98
CA MET A 270 18.91 -2.42 21.92
C MET A 270 19.57 -2.11 23.29
N SER A 271 18.80 -2.16 24.36
CA SER A 271 19.24 -1.90 25.75
C SER A 271 20.34 -2.87 26.18
N SER A 272 20.11 -4.18 25.97
CA SER A 272 21.08 -5.24 26.28
C SER A 272 22.32 -5.23 25.38
N MET A 273 22.17 -4.95 24.08
CA MET A 273 23.29 -4.84 23.15
C MET A 273 24.24 -3.69 23.52
N LEU A 274 23.70 -2.50 23.77
CA LEU A 274 24.48 -1.32 24.13
C LEU A 274 25.19 -1.50 25.48
N LEU A 275 24.51 -2.10 26.46
CA LEU A 275 25.12 -2.46 27.75
C LEU A 275 26.31 -3.42 27.55
N THR A 276 26.13 -4.47 26.74
CA THR A 276 27.16 -5.48 26.46
C THR A 276 28.38 -4.84 25.79
N VAL A 277 28.16 -4.02 24.76
CA VAL A 277 29.24 -3.30 24.07
C VAL A 277 29.99 -2.36 25.01
N LYS A 278 29.27 -1.57 25.82
CA LYS A 278 29.88 -0.63 26.77
C LYS A 278 30.76 -1.35 27.80
N LEU A 279 30.26 -2.43 28.40
CA LEU A 279 31.02 -3.22 29.39
C LEU A 279 32.25 -3.89 28.80
N LEU A 280 32.15 -4.41 27.56
CA LEU A 280 33.29 -5.01 26.85
C LEU A 280 34.36 -3.97 26.50
N GLN A 281 33.94 -2.76 26.12
CA GLN A 281 34.83 -1.64 25.80
C GLN A 281 35.52 -1.06 27.04
N ASP A 282 34.77 -0.79 28.12
CA ASP A 282 35.31 -0.30 29.40
C ASP A 282 36.35 -1.28 29.96
N ARG A 283 36.15 -2.59 29.79
CA ARG A 283 37.12 -3.62 30.17
C ARG A 283 38.40 -3.58 29.33
N THR A 284 38.29 -3.41 28.01
CA THR A 284 39.48 -3.24 27.15
C THR A 284 40.25 -1.97 27.47
N ALA A 285 39.55 -0.87 27.75
CA ALA A 285 40.15 0.40 28.12
C ALA A 285 40.89 0.29 29.47
N ASN A 286 40.26 -0.30 30.50
CA ASN A 286 40.87 -0.55 31.81
C ASN A 286 42.05 -1.54 31.78
N ARG A 287 42.14 -2.40 30.76
CA ARG A 287 43.31 -3.28 30.55
C ARG A 287 44.51 -2.52 29.96
N SER A 288 44.26 -1.38 29.31
CA SER A 288 45.26 -0.51 28.68
C SER A 288 45.65 0.73 29.51
N GLN A 289 44.74 1.20 30.37
CA GLN A 289 44.92 2.35 31.27
C GLN A 289 44.49 1.90 32.67
N SER A 290 45.34 2.11 33.68
CA SER A 290 45.11 1.72 35.09
C SER A 290 44.02 2.56 35.77
N THR A 291 42.79 2.53 35.24
CA THR A 291 41.61 3.24 35.76
C THR A 291 40.70 2.27 36.52
N ARG A 292 40.02 2.78 37.58
CA ARG A 292 39.12 1.97 38.41
C ARG A 292 37.97 1.38 37.56
N PRO A 293 37.63 0.09 37.72
CA PRO A 293 36.50 -0.50 37.01
C PRO A 293 35.19 0.18 37.42
N THR A 294 34.31 0.43 36.45
CA THR A 294 32.94 0.90 36.71
C THR A 294 32.22 -0.15 37.55
N THR A 295 31.85 0.19 38.79
CA THR A 295 31.15 -0.74 39.68
C THR A 295 29.73 -0.99 39.16
N PHE A 296 29.20 -2.19 39.39
CA PHE A 296 27.80 -2.53 39.07
C PHE A 296 26.83 -1.48 39.63
N ALA A 297 27.06 -1.03 40.87
CA ALA A 297 26.30 0.03 41.53
C ALA A 297 26.29 1.35 40.74
N ALA A 298 27.41 1.77 40.15
CA ALA A 298 27.48 3.01 39.36
C ALA A 298 26.65 2.93 38.07
N ILE A 299 26.62 1.76 37.42
CA ILE A 299 25.85 1.55 36.19
C ILE A 299 24.34 1.55 36.50
N VAL A 300 23.94 0.90 37.60
CA VAL A 300 22.55 0.92 38.07
C VAL A 300 22.12 2.33 38.48
N ALA A 301 22.95 3.04 39.25
CA ALA A 301 22.67 4.40 39.69
C ALA A 301 22.49 5.37 38.50
N HIS A 302 23.37 5.30 37.50
CA HIS A 302 23.25 6.12 36.29
C HIS A 302 21.94 5.86 35.54
N ARG A 303 21.45 4.61 35.53
CA ARG A 303 20.17 4.27 34.90
C ARG A 303 18.97 4.76 35.70
N LEU A 304 19.04 4.66 37.03
CA LEU A 304 18.01 5.18 37.94
C LEU A 304 17.86 6.69 37.82
N ILE A 305 18.97 7.44 37.85
CA ILE A 305 18.97 8.91 37.70
C ILE A 305 18.31 9.33 36.37
N ARG A 306 18.45 8.52 35.32
CA ARG A 306 17.85 8.79 34.02
C ARG A 306 16.34 8.50 33.95
N LEU A 307 15.88 7.40 34.54
CA LEU A 307 14.49 6.92 34.38
C LEU A 307 13.54 7.44 35.48
N GLN A 308 14.03 7.59 36.70
CA GLN A 308 13.20 7.84 37.88
C GLN A 308 12.51 9.21 37.92
N PRO A 309 13.16 10.34 37.53
CA PRO A 309 12.54 11.66 37.66
C PRO A 309 11.25 11.78 36.85
N LEU A 310 11.26 11.29 35.61
CA LEU A 310 10.09 11.34 34.72
C LEU A 310 8.99 10.36 35.16
N ASN A 311 9.38 9.18 35.65
CA ASN A 311 8.44 8.19 36.20
C ASN A 311 7.72 8.76 37.44
N LEU A 312 8.46 9.36 38.38
CA LEU A 312 7.91 10.01 39.57
C LEU A 312 7.01 11.21 39.22
N LEU A 313 7.41 12.03 38.24
CA LEU A 313 6.59 13.15 37.79
C LEU A 313 5.25 12.66 37.22
N THR A 314 5.27 11.59 36.42
CA THR A 314 4.06 11.01 35.83
C THR A 314 3.15 10.40 36.89
N VAL A 315 3.72 9.66 37.85
CA VAL A 315 3.00 9.10 38.99
C VAL A 315 2.41 10.21 39.87
N GLY A 316 3.17 11.26 40.15
CA GLY A 316 2.71 12.43 40.91
C GLY A 316 1.55 13.16 40.21
N PHE A 317 1.66 13.35 38.89
CA PHE A 317 0.56 13.89 38.09
C PHE A 317 -0.70 13.02 38.21
N CYS A 318 -0.57 11.70 38.03
CA CYS A 318 -1.71 10.78 38.07
C CYS A 318 -2.33 10.67 39.49
N ALA A 319 -1.51 10.76 40.54
CA ALA A 319 -1.96 10.69 41.92
C ALA A 319 -2.62 11.99 42.42
N PHE A 320 -2.11 13.17 42.02
CA PHE A 320 -2.48 14.45 42.66
C PHE A 320 -3.18 15.46 41.76
N ALA A 321 -2.97 15.41 40.44
CA ALA A 321 -3.48 16.43 39.53
C ALA A 321 -4.52 15.90 38.53
N TYR A 322 -4.62 14.58 38.34
CA TYR A 322 -5.42 13.95 37.28
C TYR A 322 -6.92 14.31 37.32
N ASP A 323 -7.51 14.41 38.51
CA ASP A 323 -8.90 14.81 38.75
C ASP A 323 -9.26 16.18 38.16
N ARG A 324 -8.28 17.09 38.03
CA ARG A 324 -8.49 18.43 37.46
C ARG A 324 -8.54 18.46 35.94
N PHE A 325 -8.13 17.38 35.26
CA PHE A 325 -8.02 17.34 33.80
C PHE A 325 -9.07 16.46 33.12
N ILE A 326 -9.80 15.64 33.88
CA ILE A 326 -10.87 14.78 33.38
C ILE A 326 -12.24 15.42 33.57
N GLY A 327 -13.20 15.11 32.69
CA GLY A 327 -14.59 15.60 32.80
C GLY A 327 -15.53 14.86 31.86
N GLY A 328 -16.82 14.82 32.17
CA GLY A 328 -17.84 14.05 31.45
C GLY A 328 -18.41 12.86 32.25
N PRO A 329 -19.43 12.16 31.74
CA PRO A 329 -20.18 11.14 32.48
C PRO A 329 -19.36 9.90 32.86
N LEU A 330 -18.29 9.60 32.12
CA LEU A 330 -17.39 8.45 32.36
C LEU A 330 -16.13 8.81 33.17
N ALA A 331 -15.95 10.08 33.53
CA ALA A 331 -14.76 10.54 34.25
C ALA A 331 -14.56 9.81 35.61
N PRO A 332 -15.60 9.55 36.44
CA PRO A 332 -15.42 8.84 37.71
C PRO A 332 -14.89 7.41 37.54
N ARG A 333 -15.36 6.66 36.53
CA ARG A 333 -14.83 5.31 36.21
C ARG A 333 -13.32 5.34 35.92
N GLN A 334 -12.86 6.35 35.18
CA GLN A 334 -11.44 6.51 34.84
C GLN A 334 -10.61 7.00 36.04
N LEU A 335 -11.19 7.87 36.88
CA LEU A 335 -10.53 8.41 38.07
C LEU A 335 -10.18 7.30 39.07
N ILE A 336 -11.10 6.36 39.30
CA ILE A 336 -10.90 5.24 40.23
C ILE A 336 -9.76 4.35 39.76
N PHE A 337 -9.75 4.03 38.45
CA PHE A 337 -8.77 3.14 37.89
C PHE A 337 -7.36 3.74 37.89
N GLU A 338 -7.21 5.03 37.60
CA GLU A 338 -5.90 5.67 37.48
C GLU A 338 -5.45 6.33 38.78
N GLN A 339 -6.25 7.24 39.36
CA GLN A 339 -5.87 7.97 40.56
C GLN A 339 -5.95 7.08 41.81
N GLY A 340 -6.99 6.25 41.95
CA GLY A 340 -7.16 5.34 43.09
C GLY A 340 -6.05 4.29 43.16
N ALA A 341 -5.75 3.64 42.01
CA ALA A 341 -4.64 2.69 41.93
C ALA A 341 -3.28 3.36 42.15
N CYS A 342 -3.07 4.58 41.64
CA CYS A 342 -1.83 5.31 41.88
C CYS A 342 -1.65 5.76 43.33
N ARG A 343 -2.68 6.29 44.00
CA ARG A 343 -2.55 6.71 45.41
C ARG A 343 -2.25 5.54 46.34
N SER A 344 -2.81 4.36 46.07
CA SER A 344 -2.57 3.16 46.88
C SER A 344 -1.27 2.43 46.52
N ARG A 345 -0.80 2.50 45.27
CA ARG A 345 0.27 1.62 44.74
C ARG A 345 1.38 2.34 43.98
N TRP A 346 1.54 3.66 44.14
CA TRP A 346 2.61 4.44 43.51
C TRP A 346 4.02 3.85 43.74
N TRP A 347 4.25 3.25 44.91
CA TRP A 347 5.53 2.66 45.31
C TRP A 347 5.96 1.51 44.38
N MET A 348 5.03 0.79 43.75
CA MET A 348 5.36 -0.27 42.79
C MET A 348 6.04 0.28 41.53
N ASN A 349 5.68 1.49 41.12
CA ASN A 349 6.31 2.20 40.00
C ASN A 349 7.69 2.73 40.39
N VAL A 350 7.87 3.16 41.64
CA VAL A 350 9.16 3.62 42.20
C VAL A 350 10.18 2.49 42.25
N LEU A 351 9.73 1.29 42.61
CA LEU A 351 10.56 0.09 42.71
C LEU A 351 10.71 -0.67 41.38
N PHE A 352 10.11 -0.18 40.28
CA PHE A 352 10.08 -0.88 38.97
C PHE A 352 9.56 -2.32 39.05
N ILE A 353 8.49 -2.55 39.84
CA ILE A 353 7.85 -3.87 40.02
C ILE A 353 6.37 -3.86 39.60
N SER A 354 5.92 -2.79 38.93
CA SER A 354 4.52 -2.63 38.51
C SER A 354 4.02 -3.80 37.64
N ASN A 355 4.89 -4.42 36.83
CA ASN A 355 4.57 -5.55 35.96
C ASN A 355 4.25 -6.87 36.69
N PHE A 356 4.53 -7.00 37.99
CA PHE A 356 4.13 -8.18 38.77
C PHE A 356 2.68 -8.12 39.25
N ASN A 357 2.04 -6.95 39.21
CA ASN A 357 0.66 -6.78 39.60
C ASN A 357 -0.15 -6.04 38.53
N MET A 358 -0.39 -6.74 37.42
CA MET A 358 -1.15 -6.21 36.28
C MET A 358 -2.66 -6.16 36.51
N HIS A 359 -3.17 -6.71 37.62
CA HIS A 359 -4.60 -6.67 37.94
C HIS A 359 -5.05 -5.32 38.48
N LYS A 360 -4.19 -4.62 39.24
CA LYS A 360 -4.44 -3.27 39.76
C LYS A 360 -3.16 -2.42 39.75
N PRO A 361 -2.59 -2.08 38.57
CA PRO A 361 -1.38 -1.26 38.47
C PRO A 361 -1.70 0.24 38.61
N CYS A 362 -0.75 1.04 39.14
CA CYS A 362 -0.86 2.51 39.11
C CYS A 362 -0.84 3.05 37.67
N LEU A 363 0.20 2.72 36.90
CA LEU A 363 0.29 3.05 35.47
C LEU A 363 0.38 1.74 34.67
N PRO A 364 -0.69 1.28 33.99
CA PRO A 364 -0.64 0.01 33.27
C PRO A 364 0.51 -0.06 32.27
N HIS A 365 0.76 1.01 31.51
CA HIS A 365 1.83 1.10 30.51
C HIS A 365 3.25 1.16 31.11
N SER A 366 3.43 1.38 32.42
CA SER A 366 4.77 1.35 33.04
C SER A 366 5.35 -0.05 33.16
N TRP A 367 4.58 -1.09 32.79
CA TRP A 367 5.04 -2.48 32.75
C TRP A 367 6.32 -2.64 31.94
N TYR A 368 6.44 -1.94 30.80
CA TYR A 368 7.60 -2.02 29.91
C TYR A 368 8.85 -1.45 30.57
N ILE A 369 8.74 -0.29 31.22
CA ILE A 369 9.88 0.34 31.90
C ILE A 369 10.33 -0.51 33.09
N SER A 370 9.38 -1.10 33.81
CA SER A 370 9.66 -2.04 34.91
C SER A 370 10.38 -3.28 34.41
N ALA A 371 9.88 -3.91 33.34
CA ALA A 371 10.50 -5.06 32.70
C ALA A 371 11.90 -4.72 32.11
N ASP A 372 12.07 -3.56 31.50
CA ASP A 372 13.35 -3.09 30.94
C ASP A 372 14.38 -2.89 32.05
N PHE A 373 13.98 -2.36 33.21
CA PHE A 373 14.87 -2.24 34.38
C PHE A 373 15.25 -3.59 34.97
N GLN A 374 14.29 -4.50 35.13
CA GLN A 374 14.54 -5.85 35.62
C GLN A 374 15.45 -6.67 34.69
N LEU A 375 15.17 -6.67 33.38
CA LEU A 375 15.99 -7.36 32.38
C LEU A 375 17.38 -6.73 32.26
N PHE A 376 17.48 -5.40 32.39
CA PHE A 376 18.78 -4.72 32.46
C PHE A 376 19.60 -5.19 33.65
N LEU A 377 19.01 -5.27 34.85
CA LEU A 377 19.69 -5.77 36.04
C LEU A 377 20.12 -7.22 35.85
N LEU A 378 19.25 -8.08 35.31
CA LEU A 378 19.58 -9.48 35.04
C LEU A 378 20.75 -9.62 34.05
N ILE A 379 20.71 -8.94 32.91
CA ILE A 379 21.80 -9.01 31.91
C ILE A 379 23.08 -8.39 32.46
N ALA A 380 23.00 -7.28 33.20
CA ALA A 380 24.16 -6.70 33.86
C ALA A 380 24.78 -7.71 34.86
N LEU A 381 23.97 -8.32 35.73
CA LEU A 381 24.43 -9.35 36.67
C LEU A 381 25.01 -10.56 35.94
N LEU A 382 24.37 -11.03 34.86
CA LEU A 382 24.85 -12.16 34.06
C LEU A 382 26.19 -11.84 33.40
N LEU A 383 26.36 -10.65 32.82
CA LEU A 383 27.63 -10.21 32.26
C LEU A 383 28.71 -10.11 33.35
N PHE A 384 28.41 -9.50 34.50
CA PHE A 384 29.34 -9.46 35.63
C PHE A 384 29.68 -10.86 36.16
N ALA A 385 28.72 -11.78 36.28
CA ALA A 385 28.94 -13.16 36.71
C ALA A 385 29.79 -13.95 35.70
N VAL A 386 29.47 -13.87 34.40
CA VAL A 386 30.25 -14.43 33.29
C VAL A 386 31.68 -13.89 33.30
N PHE A 387 31.88 -12.66 33.77
CA PHE A 387 33.19 -12.03 33.86
C PHE A 387 33.93 -12.27 35.18
N SER A 388 33.28 -12.71 36.24
CA SER A 388 33.84 -12.81 37.60
C SER A 388 34.05 -14.25 38.09
N LEU A 389 33.34 -15.25 37.56
CA LEU A 389 33.39 -16.63 38.08
C LEU A 389 33.30 -17.66 36.95
N HIS A 390 34.34 -18.49 36.79
CA HIS A 390 34.42 -19.54 35.76
C HIS A 390 33.56 -20.79 36.11
N GLU A 391 33.18 -20.97 37.37
CA GLU A 391 32.67 -22.24 37.91
C GLU A 391 31.13 -22.34 38.06
N MET A 392 30.38 -21.22 38.11
CA MET A 392 28.93 -21.24 38.45
C MET A 392 27.99 -21.32 37.24
N ARG A 393 28.40 -21.99 36.15
CA ARG A 393 27.61 -22.09 34.91
C ARG A 393 26.31 -22.89 35.03
N PHE A 394 26.11 -23.66 36.10
CA PHE A 394 24.97 -24.60 36.21
C PHE A 394 23.89 -24.21 37.22
N PHE A 395 24.15 -23.29 38.17
CA PHE A 395 23.23 -23.07 39.29
C PHE A 395 22.02 -22.16 38.99
N LEU A 396 22.06 -21.40 37.89
CA LEU A 396 21.01 -20.43 37.55
C LEU A 396 19.93 -20.97 36.58
N MET A 397 20.05 -22.22 36.10
CA MET A 397 19.09 -22.82 35.15
C MET A 397 18.12 -23.84 35.76
N ASP A 398 18.40 -24.42 36.95
CA ASP A 398 17.62 -25.55 37.50
C ASP A 398 16.74 -25.23 38.72
N SER A 399 16.60 -23.96 39.12
CA SER A 399 15.73 -23.60 40.25
C SER A 399 14.25 -23.60 39.85
N ALA A 400 13.53 -24.65 40.26
CA ALA A 400 12.07 -24.76 40.13
C ALA A 400 11.32 -23.59 40.82
N TYR A 401 11.92 -22.96 41.84
CA TYR A 401 11.38 -21.80 42.54
C TYR A 401 11.45 -20.52 41.69
N LEU A 402 12.50 -20.34 40.89
CA LEU A 402 12.63 -19.24 39.91
C LEU A 402 11.74 -19.44 38.67
N ALA A 403 11.40 -20.69 38.33
CA ALA A 403 10.53 -21.03 37.21
C ALA A 403 9.05 -20.71 37.47
N GLN A 404 8.59 -20.83 38.73
CA GLN A 404 7.18 -20.60 39.10
C GLN A 404 6.82 -19.12 39.34
N LEU A 405 7.79 -18.24 39.58
CA LEU A 405 7.50 -16.84 39.93
C LEU A 405 7.25 -15.89 38.73
N TYR A 406 7.56 -16.27 37.48
CA TYR A 406 7.79 -15.27 36.42
C TYR A 406 7.42 -15.66 34.97
N THR A 407 6.17 -16.04 34.70
CA THR A 407 5.69 -16.31 33.32
C THR A 407 5.75 -15.12 32.34
N PRO A 408 5.56 -13.84 32.75
CA PRO A 408 5.71 -12.68 31.85
C PRO A 408 7.18 -12.33 31.52
N PHE A 409 8.12 -12.77 32.36
CA PHE A 409 9.54 -12.40 32.28
C PHE A 409 10.29 -13.21 31.21
N TYR A 410 10.08 -14.53 31.15
CA TYR A 410 10.74 -15.41 30.18
C TYR A 410 10.35 -15.12 28.72
N ASN A 411 9.11 -14.71 28.48
CA ASN A 411 8.62 -14.38 27.15
C ASN A 411 9.38 -13.21 26.47
N ASN A 412 9.97 -12.33 27.27
CA ASN A 412 10.71 -11.15 26.79
C ASN A 412 12.23 -11.28 26.98
N LEU A 413 12.68 -12.24 27.80
CA LEU A 413 14.10 -12.52 28.02
C LEU A 413 14.85 -12.86 26.73
N SER A 414 14.20 -13.58 25.80
CA SER A 414 14.78 -13.93 24.49
C SER A 414 15.27 -12.72 23.70
N TRP A 415 14.59 -11.58 23.80
CA TRP A 415 14.96 -10.33 23.13
C TRP A 415 16.20 -9.68 23.76
N SER A 416 16.31 -9.73 25.09
CA SER A 416 17.49 -9.24 25.82
C SER A 416 18.71 -10.14 25.62
N VAL A 417 18.52 -11.46 25.59
CA VAL A 417 19.59 -12.42 25.28
C VAL A 417 20.04 -12.24 23.82
N GLY A 418 19.11 -12.08 22.89
CA GLY A 418 19.43 -11.79 21.48
C GLY A 418 20.24 -10.50 21.31
N GLY A 419 19.92 -9.46 22.07
CA GLY A 419 20.69 -8.21 22.09
C GLY A 419 22.07 -8.35 22.72
N MET A 420 22.20 -9.10 23.82
CA MET A 420 23.48 -9.43 24.43
C MET A 420 24.39 -10.19 23.45
N VAL A 421 23.87 -11.23 22.78
CA VAL A 421 24.62 -11.99 21.75
C VAL A 421 25.02 -11.09 20.59
N ALA A 422 24.11 -10.24 20.11
CA ALA A 422 24.42 -9.25 19.09
C ALA A 422 25.55 -8.29 19.53
N GLY A 423 25.57 -7.90 20.81
CA GLY A 423 26.61 -7.07 21.39
C GLY A 423 27.99 -7.73 21.38
N PHE A 424 28.08 -9.02 21.75
CA PHE A 424 29.31 -9.80 21.65
C PHE A 424 29.82 -9.92 20.21
N VAL A 425 28.93 -10.21 19.25
CA VAL A 425 29.30 -10.31 17.83
C VAL A 425 29.75 -8.95 17.27
N TYR A 426 29.09 -7.86 17.69
CA TYR A 426 29.47 -6.51 17.30
C TYR A 426 30.84 -6.10 17.86
N ASP A 427 31.12 -6.36 19.14
CA ASP A 427 32.43 -6.11 19.74
C ASP A 427 33.53 -6.95 19.06
N HIS A 428 33.27 -8.23 18.80
CA HIS A 428 34.19 -9.09 18.04
C HIS A 428 34.46 -8.54 16.63
N TYR A 429 33.43 -8.05 15.94
CA TYR A 429 33.56 -7.41 14.64
C TYR A 429 34.42 -6.15 14.70
N GLN A 430 34.26 -5.31 15.73
CA GLN A 430 35.05 -4.09 15.91
C GLN A 430 36.55 -4.37 16.17
N ARG A 431 36.86 -5.52 16.79
CA ARG A 431 38.25 -5.95 17.07
C ARG A 431 38.92 -6.67 15.90
N CYS A 432 38.16 -7.07 14.88
CA CYS A 432 38.71 -7.77 13.71
C CYS A 432 39.40 -6.79 12.74
N ALA A 433 40.70 -6.99 12.51
CA ALA A 433 41.48 -6.15 11.59
C ALA A 433 41.42 -6.62 10.11
N SER A 434 41.15 -7.91 9.84
CA SER A 434 41.21 -8.47 8.48
C SER A 434 39.89 -8.35 7.72
N GLN A 435 39.94 -7.88 6.47
CA GLN A 435 38.73 -7.73 5.63
C GLN A 435 38.00 -9.07 5.37
N THR A 436 38.74 -10.19 5.38
CA THR A 436 38.21 -11.55 5.20
C THR A 436 37.36 -12.00 6.38
N SER A 437 37.81 -11.77 7.62
CA SER A 437 37.03 -12.11 8.83
C SER A 437 35.74 -11.29 8.93
N LEU A 438 35.80 -9.99 8.61
CA LEU A 438 34.64 -9.09 8.56
C LEU A 438 33.59 -9.55 7.52
N ALA A 439 34.03 -10.04 6.35
CA ALA A 439 33.14 -10.58 5.32
C ALA A 439 32.47 -11.89 5.76
N THR A 440 33.22 -12.78 6.42
CA THR A 440 32.71 -14.05 6.98
C THR A 440 31.66 -13.81 8.05
N ILE A 441 31.90 -12.90 8.99
CA ILE A 441 30.92 -12.53 10.03
C ILE A 441 29.63 -12.02 9.38
N ARG A 442 29.74 -11.11 8.40
CA ARG A 442 28.57 -10.57 7.69
C ARG A 442 27.79 -11.65 6.92
N HIS A 443 28.49 -12.61 6.32
CA HIS A 443 27.87 -13.73 5.63
C HIS A 443 27.12 -14.66 6.59
N ARG A 444 27.74 -15.01 7.73
CA ARG A 444 27.10 -15.84 8.77
C ARG A 444 25.85 -15.17 9.35
N VAL A 445 25.89 -13.85 9.58
CA VAL A 445 24.72 -13.10 10.04
C VAL A 445 23.60 -13.09 8.99
N ASN A 446 23.92 -12.89 7.70
CA ASN A 446 22.93 -12.96 6.62
C ASN A 446 22.26 -14.34 6.52
N LEU A 447 23.07 -15.41 6.62
CA LEU A 447 22.57 -16.78 6.60
C LEU A 447 21.63 -17.03 7.79
N PHE A 448 22.01 -16.58 8.98
CA PHE A 448 21.17 -16.70 10.17
C PHE A 448 19.84 -15.94 10.05
N ILE A 449 19.83 -14.73 9.47
CA ILE A 449 18.59 -13.98 9.19
C ILE A 449 17.68 -14.76 8.24
N ALA A 450 18.24 -15.32 7.16
CA ALA A 450 17.48 -16.11 6.20
C ALA A 450 16.87 -17.37 6.84
N VAL A 451 17.64 -18.05 7.69
CA VAL A 451 17.18 -19.24 8.43
C VAL A 451 16.15 -18.90 9.50
N ALA A 452 16.30 -17.78 10.22
CA ALA A 452 15.37 -17.36 11.28
C ALA A 452 14.01 -16.85 10.74
N PHE A 453 13.96 -16.43 9.47
CA PHE A 453 12.74 -15.92 8.86
C PHE A 453 11.65 -16.98 8.62
N LEU A 454 12.05 -18.20 8.23
CA LEU A 454 11.09 -19.28 7.93
C LEU A 454 10.33 -19.75 9.20
N PRO A 455 10.99 -20.01 10.34
CA PRO A 455 10.31 -20.31 11.60
C PRO A 455 9.41 -19.17 12.07
N LEU A 456 9.82 -17.91 11.89
CA LEU A 456 9.01 -16.74 12.27
C LEU A 456 7.65 -16.73 11.53
N LEU A 457 7.64 -16.99 10.23
CA LEU A 457 6.42 -17.06 9.44
C LEU A 457 5.58 -18.30 9.78
N ALA A 458 6.23 -19.46 9.93
CA ALA A 458 5.57 -20.71 10.23
C ALA A 458 4.86 -20.66 11.60
N PHE A 459 5.59 -20.30 12.65
CA PHE A 459 5.02 -20.20 13.99
C PHE A 459 4.04 -19.04 14.13
N GLY A 460 4.20 -17.95 13.37
CA GLY A 460 3.18 -16.87 13.33
C GLY A 460 1.83 -17.36 12.80
N ARG A 461 1.83 -18.18 11.74
CA ARG A 461 0.59 -18.79 11.22
C ARG A 461 0.04 -19.87 12.16
N LEU A 462 0.91 -20.70 12.73
CA LEU A 462 0.49 -21.74 13.68
C LEU A 462 -0.10 -21.15 14.95
N THR A 463 0.43 -20.03 15.47
CA THR A 463 -0.16 -19.31 16.61
C THR A 463 -1.55 -18.77 16.27
N LEU A 464 -1.77 -18.25 15.06
CA LEU A 464 -3.10 -17.78 14.65
C LEU A 464 -4.09 -18.95 14.53
N ALA A 465 -3.70 -20.03 13.87
CA ALA A 465 -4.54 -21.22 13.74
C ALA A 465 -4.85 -21.85 15.12
N ALA A 466 -3.86 -21.96 15.99
CA ALA A 466 -4.03 -22.45 17.36
C ALA A 466 -4.88 -21.52 18.24
N SER A 467 -5.03 -20.25 17.88
CA SER A 467 -5.89 -19.29 18.61
C SER A 467 -7.37 -19.42 18.26
N GLU A 468 -7.72 -20.20 17.23
CA GLU A 468 -9.09 -20.40 16.77
C GLU A 468 -9.74 -21.68 17.30
N GLY A 469 -8.94 -22.58 17.89
CA GLY A 469 -9.42 -23.81 18.50
C GLY A 469 -10.09 -23.59 19.87
N SER A 470 -11.23 -24.26 20.08
CA SER A 470 -12.08 -24.12 21.28
C SER A 470 -12.04 -25.38 22.15
N ALA A 471 -10.89 -25.75 22.73
CA ALA A 471 -10.84 -26.79 23.76
C ALA A 471 -9.69 -26.61 24.77
N GLY A 472 -9.91 -27.04 26.02
CA GLY A 472 -8.97 -26.88 27.14
C GLY A 472 -7.58 -27.51 26.93
N ASP A 473 -7.47 -28.53 26.08
CA ASP A 473 -6.21 -29.23 25.75
C ASP A 473 -5.34 -28.50 24.72
N GLU A 474 -5.89 -27.53 23.97
CA GLU A 474 -5.15 -26.78 22.94
C GLU A 474 -4.33 -25.60 23.51
N ARG A 475 -4.47 -25.31 24.81
CA ARG A 475 -3.74 -24.21 25.47
C ARG A 475 -2.23 -24.41 25.49
N LEU A 476 -1.78 -25.65 25.67
CA LEU A 476 -0.35 -25.97 25.63
C LEU A 476 0.20 -25.79 24.20
N TRP A 477 -0.53 -26.24 23.19
CA TRP A 477 -0.17 -26.08 21.79
C TRP A 477 -0.07 -24.60 21.36
N LEU A 478 -1.07 -23.80 21.75
CA LEU A 478 -1.06 -22.35 21.53
C LEU A 478 0.14 -21.69 22.23
N ALA A 479 0.41 -22.06 23.50
CA ALA A 479 1.54 -21.53 24.25
C ALA A 479 2.90 -21.90 23.60
N THR A 480 3.07 -23.14 23.14
CA THR A 480 4.27 -23.60 22.44
C THR A 480 4.46 -22.86 21.12
N CYS A 481 3.41 -22.73 20.30
CA CYS A 481 3.47 -21.99 19.04
C CYS A 481 3.83 -20.52 19.28
N TYR A 482 3.21 -19.88 20.27
CA TYR A 482 3.45 -18.49 20.61
C TYR A 482 4.87 -18.25 21.15
N ALA A 483 5.39 -19.16 21.99
CA ALA A 483 6.76 -19.10 22.47
C ALA A 483 7.78 -19.27 21.33
N ALA A 484 7.56 -20.23 20.42
CA ALA A 484 8.41 -20.45 19.26
C ALA A 484 8.39 -19.27 18.27
N PHE A 485 7.22 -18.66 18.08
CA PHE A 485 7.06 -17.42 17.32
C PHE A 485 7.89 -16.27 17.94
N LYS A 486 7.77 -16.04 19.25
CA LYS A 486 8.54 -14.99 19.93
C LYS A 486 10.05 -15.24 19.91
N LEU A 487 10.50 -16.48 20.06
CA LEU A 487 11.91 -16.83 19.99
C LEU A 487 12.47 -16.60 18.58
N SER A 488 11.74 -17.02 17.56
CA SER A 488 12.09 -16.81 16.16
C SER A 488 12.12 -15.32 15.81
N ALA A 489 11.17 -14.54 16.34
CA ALA A 489 11.14 -13.08 16.19
C ALA A 489 12.36 -12.43 16.85
N ALA A 490 12.64 -12.75 18.12
CA ALA A 490 13.79 -12.22 18.84
C ALA A 490 15.12 -12.50 18.10
N ALA A 491 15.29 -13.72 17.57
CA ALA A 491 16.44 -14.11 16.78
C ALA A 491 16.54 -13.30 15.46
N PHE A 492 15.44 -13.22 14.71
CA PHE A 492 15.38 -12.49 13.43
C PHE A 492 15.67 -10.99 13.60
N PHE A 493 15.00 -10.32 14.54
CA PHE A 493 15.17 -8.89 14.76
C PHE A 493 16.54 -8.56 15.36
N SER A 494 17.06 -9.35 16.29
CA SER A 494 18.40 -9.14 16.85
C SER A 494 19.49 -9.27 15.78
N ALA A 495 19.39 -10.29 14.92
CA ALA A 495 20.31 -10.48 13.80
C ALA A 495 20.15 -9.39 12.73
N GLY A 496 18.92 -8.96 12.46
CA GLY A 496 18.62 -7.85 11.55
C GLY A 496 19.24 -6.53 12.01
N ILE A 497 19.07 -6.18 13.28
CA ILE A 497 19.66 -4.98 13.89
C ILE A 497 21.18 -5.04 13.81
N LEU A 498 21.77 -6.17 14.24
CA LEU A 498 23.21 -6.40 14.14
C LEU A 498 23.68 -6.22 12.70
N ARG A 499 22.99 -6.85 11.73
CA ARG A 499 23.37 -6.79 10.32
C ARG A 499 23.38 -5.37 9.78
N ILE A 500 22.40 -4.54 10.15
CA ILE A 500 22.33 -3.15 9.71
C ILE A 500 23.52 -2.37 10.30
N LEU A 501 23.79 -2.50 11.60
CA LEU A 501 24.92 -1.86 12.29
C LEU A 501 26.28 -2.24 11.69
N LEU A 502 26.45 -3.49 11.26
CA LEU A 502 27.66 -3.96 10.60
C LEU A 502 27.90 -3.33 9.20
N THR A 503 26.88 -2.68 8.62
CA THR A 503 26.98 -2.00 7.31
C THR A 503 26.74 -0.50 7.33
N GLU A 504 26.38 0.07 8.47
CA GLU A 504 26.15 1.50 8.59
C GLU A 504 27.46 2.27 8.32
N LYS A 505 27.38 3.19 7.34
CA LYS A 505 28.41 4.19 7.04
C LYS A 505 27.93 5.53 7.60
N ASP A 506 28.85 6.40 7.99
CA ASP A 506 28.54 7.68 8.63
C ASP A 506 27.59 8.54 7.78
N PHE A 507 26.31 8.50 8.12
CA PHE A 507 25.26 9.33 7.51
C PHE A 507 24.83 10.41 8.51
N PRO A 508 24.90 11.70 8.14
CA PRO A 508 24.42 12.76 9.01
C PRO A 508 22.88 12.76 9.02
N GLY A 509 22.25 12.22 10.06
CA GLY A 509 20.80 12.28 10.23
C GLY A 509 20.28 13.69 10.50
N SER A 510 18.98 13.90 10.22
CA SER A 510 18.32 15.19 10.46
C SER A 510 18.24 15.49 11.97
N ALA A 511 18.29 16.78 12.32
CA ALA A 511 18.18 17.22 13.70
C ALA A 511 16.85 16.80 14.35
N ILE A 512 15.78 16.74 13.56
CA ILE A 512 14.43 16.34 13.99
C ILE A 512 14.42 14.89 14.53
N VAL A 513 15.06 13.96 13.82
CA VAL A 513 15.16 12.55 14.24
C VAL A 513 15.94 12.43 15.55
N ARG A 514 17.04 13.19 15.71
CA ARG A 514 17.81 13.18 16.96
C ARG A 514 17.04 13.76 18.15
N ILE A 515 16.25 14.81 17.92
CA ILE A 515 15.40 15.42 18.96
C ILE A 515 14.32 14.43 19.40
N GLY A 516 13.56 13.87 18.46
CA GLY A 516 12.50 12.92 18.80
C GLY A 516 13.03 11.64 19.48
N ALA A 517 14.22 11.19 19.09
CA ALA A 517 14.91 10.06 19.74
C ALA A 517 15.36 10.35 21.18
N LYS A 518 15.58 11.62 21.54
CA LYS A 518 15.86 12.03 22.93
C LYS A 518 14.56 12.14 23.75
N LEU A 519 13.43 12.43 23.11
CA LEU A 519 12.12 12.64 23.75
C LEU A 519 11.25 11.38 23.89
N TYR A 520 11.66 10.23 23.34
CA TYR A 520 10.79 9.04 23.26
C TYR A 520 10.26 8.54 24.61
N TYR A 521 11.05 8.58 25.69
CA TYR A 521 10.57 8.17 27.03
C TYR A 521 9.52 9.13 27.59
N CYS A 522 9.65 10.44 27.31
CA CYS A 522 8.67 11.45 27.68
C CYS A 522 7.34 11.16 27.00
N VAL A 523 7.36 10.95 25.68
CA VAL A 523 6.16 10.60 24.90
C VAL A 523 5.53 9.29 25.40
N TYR A 524 6.36 8.28 25.68
CA TYR A 524 5.89 6.98 26.17
C TYR A 524 5.18 7.07 27.53
N LEU A 525 5.68 7.87 28.48
CA LEU A 525 5.06 7.94 29.81
C LEU A 525 3.78 8.77 29.83
N ILE A 526 3.70 9.83 29.01
CA ILE A 526 2.57 10.76 29.03
C ILE A 526 1.40 10.34 28.12
N HIS A 527 1.64 9.49 27.11
CA HIS A 527 0.61 9.25 26.08
C HIS A 527 -0.68 8.65 26.65
N MET A 528 -0.62 7.69 27.57
CA MET A 528 -1.82 7.06 28.16
C MET A 528 -2.65 8.02 29.01
N PRO A 529 -2.05 8.80 29.95
CA PRO A 529 -2.79 9.85 30.66
C PRO A 529 -3.43 10.88 29.71
N VAL A 530 -2.68 11.37 28.71
CA VAL A 530 -3.20 12.33 27.72
C VAL A 530 -4.34 11.73 26.91
N PHE A 531 -4.17 10.49 26.45
CA PHE A 531 -5.15 9.72 25.70
C PHE A 531 -6.46 9.56 26.50
N ARG A 532 -6.38 9.14 27.76
CA ARG A 532 -7.55 8.99 28.64
C ARG A 532 -8.23 10.33 28.95
N ILE A 533 -7.47 11.41 29.20
CA ILE A 533 -8.02 12.75 29.36
C ILE A 533 -8.84 13.17 28.13
N VAL A 534 -8.33 12.93 26.93
CA VAL A 534 -9.03 13.25 25.67
C VAL A 534 -10.33 12.46 25.54
N PHE A 535 -10.35 11.18 25.91
CA PHE A 535 -11.52 10.32 25.77
C PHE A 535 -12.53 10.40 26.92
N SER A 536 -12.10 10.81 28.13
CA SER A 536 -13.00 11.10 29.26
C SER A 536 -14.12 12.08 28.89
N ARG A 537 -13.82 13.01 27.97
CA ARG A 537 -14.72 14.07 27.49
C ARG A 537 -15.75 13.61 26.46
N ALA A 538 -15.88 12.31 26.20
CA ALA A 538 -16.99 11.79 25.42
C ALA A 538 -18.29 11.97 26.22
N THR A 539 -19.14 12.90 25.78
CA THR A 539 -20.40 13.25 26.45
C THR A 539 -21.57 12.39 26.00
N ASN A 540 -21.47 11.80 24.80
CA ASN A 540 -22.53 11.03 24.14
C ASN A 540 -21.99 9.64 23.78
N THR A 541 -22.90 8.67 23.57
CA THR A 541 -22.54 7.40 22.93
C THR A 541 -21.96 7.71 21.54
N VAL A 542 -20.77 7.17 21.28
CA VAL A 542 -20.15 7.28 19.96
C VAL A 542 -20.76 6.18 19.13
N GLU A 543 -21.63 6.54 18.22
CA GLU A 543 -21.92 5.63 17.13
C GLU A 543 -20.62 5.48 16.35
N VAL A 544 -20.02 4.28 16.39
CA VAL A 544 -19.17 3.85 15.28
C VAL A 544 -20.15 3.50 14.18
N THR A 545 -20.77 4.53 13.67
CA THR A 545 -21.38 4.48 12.38
C THR A 545 -20.24 4.21 11.42
N PRO A 546 -20.45 3.32 10.44
CA PRO A 546 -19.89 3.61 9.14
C PRO A 546 -20.55 4.93 8.69
N GLU A 547 -20.17 6.08 9.28
CA GLU A 547 -20.40 7.48 8.87
C GLU A 547 -19.01 8.02 8.48
N LEU A 548 -18.31 7.34 7.57
CA LEU A 548 -18.62 7.40 6.13
C LEU A 548 -19.64 6.42 5.55
N LEU A 549 -20.86 6.59 6.03
CA LEU A 549 -22.18 6.62 5.45
C LEU A 549 -22.68 5.27 4.87
N VAL A 550 -23.99 5.00 4.98
CA VAL A 550 -24.70 4.73 3.73
C VAL A 550 -24.57 6.03 2.98
N ASP A 551 -23.50 6.13 2.18
CA ASP A 551 -23.16 7.38 1.51
C ASP A 551 -24.36 7.72 0.64
N GLU A 552 -24.63 9.02 0.44
CA GLU A 552 -25.55 9.41 -0.61
C GLU A 552 -25.20 8.62 -1.88
N TYR A 553 -23.90 8.37 -2.08
CA TYR A 553 -23.35 7.47 -3.09
C TYR A 553 -23.97 6.06 -3.15
N ASP A 554 -24.19 5.40 -2.00
CA ASP A 554 -24.71 4.03 -1.94
C ASP A 554 -26.22 3.95 -2.24
N LEU A 555 -26.93 5.09 -2.25
CA LEU A 555 -28.32 5.20 -2.71
C LEU A 555 -28.44 5.11 -4.24
N MET A 556 -27.34 5.35 -4.98
CA MET A 556 -27.34 5.34 -6.43
C MET A 556 -27.44 3.91 -6.98
N PRO A 557 -28.08 3.70 -8.14
CA PRO A 557 -28.03 2.41 -8.82
C PRO A 557 -26.58 2.02 -9.14
N PRO A 558 -26.20 0.74 -9.01
CA PRO A 558 -24.84 0.31 -9.33
C PRO A 558 -24.53 0.57 -10.81
N LEU A 559 -23.30 1.02 -11.10
CA LEU A 559 -22.83 1.29 -12.46
C LEU A 559 -22.96 0.07 -13.37
N PHE A 560 -22.63 -1.12 -12.86
CA PHE A 560 -22.67 -2.37 -13.59
C PHE A 560 -23.59 -3.37 -12.89
N HIS A 561 -24.50 -3.99 -13.63
CA HIS A 561 -25.33 -5.07 -13.12
C HIS A 561 -25.65 -6.06 -14.24
N TYR A 562 -25.10 -7.27 -14.17
CA TYR A 562 -25.29 -8.29 -15.20
C TYR A 562 -26.00 -9.52 -14.61
N GLU A 563 -27.07 -9.96 -15.26
CA GLU A 563 -27.68 -11.24 -14.97
C GLU A 563 -26.71 -12.40 -15.26
N ASN A 564 -26.92 -13.55 -14.62
CA ASN A 564 -26.07 -14.71 -14.87
C ASN A 564 -26.33 -15.28 -16.28
N VAL A 565 -25.37 -15.06 -17.18
CA VAL A 565 -25.40 -15.52 -18.59
C VAL A 565 -25.60 -17.04 -18.69
N THR A 566 -24.90 -17.82 -17.86
CA THR A 566 -24.99 -19.28 -17.87
C THR A 566 -26.40 -19.72 -17.49
N ASN A 567 -26.98 -19.14 -16.43
CA ASN A 567 -28.35 -19.43 -16.01
C ASN A 567 -29.37 -19.03 -17.09
N CYS A 568 -29.15 -17.91 -17.80
CA CYS A 568 -30.01 -17.50 -18.91
C CYS A 568 -30.05 -18.57 -20.01
N PHE A 569 -28.90 -19.09 -20.45
CA PHE A 569 -28.84 -20.11 -21.50
C PHE A 569 -29.24 -21.51 -21.03
N GLU A 570 -29.01 -21.86 -19.75
CA GLU A 570 -29.49 -23.12 -19.18
C GLU A 570 -31.03 -23.15 -19.09
N ARG A 571 -31.65 -22.03 -18.70
CA ARG A 571 -33.10 -21.92 -18.59
C ARG A 571 -33.80 -21.71 -19.93
N TYR A 572 -33.13 -21.02 -20.86
CA TYR A 572 -33.64 -20.68 -22.17
C TYR A 572 -32.56 -20.89 -23.25
N SER A 573 -32.43 -22.12 -23.73
CA SER A 573 -31.36 -22.54 -24.66
C SER A 573 -31.29 -21.72 -25.96
N ASN A 574 -32.44 -21.26 -26.47
CA ASN A 574 -32.52 -20.43 -27.68
C ASN A 574 -32.69 -18.92 -27.39
N SER A 575 -32.52 -18.50 -26.13
CA SER A 575 -32.62 -17.08 -25.78
C SER A 575 -31.38 -16.30 -26.21
N LEU A 576 -31.56 -14.99 -26.33
CA LEU A 576 -30.50 -14.02 -26.51
C LEU A 576 -30.13 -13.43 -25.15
N TYR A 577 -28.85 -13.12 -24.94
CA TYR A 577 -28.38 -12.33 -23.80
C TYR A 577 -27.85 -11.00 -24.33
N CYS A 578 -28.39 -9.89 -23.85
CA CYS A 578 -28.01 -8.56 -24.33
C CYS A 578 -27.46 -7.69 -23.21
N VAL A 579 -26.36 -6.98 -23.50
CA VAL A 579 -25.85 -5.88 -22.70
C VAL A 579 -26.42 -4.59 -23.27
N VAL A 580 -27.12 -3.84 -22.41
CA VAL A 580 -27.73 -2.56 -22.74
C VAL A 580 -27.12 -1.45 -21.88
N LYS A 581 -26.92 -0.30 -22.51
CA LYS A 581 -26.46 0.90 -21.84
C LYS A 581 -27.64 1.80 -21.56
N THR A 582 -27.86 2.11 -20.28
CA THR A 582 -29.03 2.84 -19.80
C THR A 582 -28.64 4.22 -19.31
N VAL A 583 -29.32 5.24 -19.84
CA VAL A 583 -29.21 6.62 -19.42
C VAL A 583 -30.36 6.94 -18.48
N VAL A 584 -30.06 7.30 -17.25
CA VAL A 584 -31.07 7.64 -16.25
C VAL A 584 -31.72 8.99 -16.59
N GLN A 585 -33.06 9.07 -16.50
CA GLN A 585 -33.79 10.30 -16.76
C GLN A 585 -33.59 11.32 -15.63
N PRO A 586 -33.30 12.60 -15.96
CA PRO A 586 -33.21 13.64 -14.95
C PRO A 586 -34.51 13.84 -14.17
N ASN A 587 -34.40 13.93 -12.85
CA ASN A 587 -35.55 14.20 -11.98
C ASN A 587 -35.11 14.98 -10.72
N ASP A 588 -35.24 16.30 -10.75
CA ASP A 588 -34.78 17.20 -9.67
C ASP A 588 -35.51 16.97 -8.33
N SER A 589 -36.69 16.34 -8.35
CA SER A 589 -37.44 15.98 -7.15
C SER A 589 -36.88 14.74 -6.44
N SER A 590 -36.11 13.90 -7.15
CA SER A 590 -35.51 12.69 -6.60
C SER A 590 -34.21 13.02 -5.84
N GLU A 591 -34.09 12.50 -4.61
CA GLU A 591 -32.85 12.58 -3.85
C GLU A 591 -31.72 11.81 -4.53
N ILE A 592 -32.01 10.64 -5.10
CA ILE A 592 -31.04 9.81 -5.83
C ILE A 592 -30.48 10.56 -7.04
N TRP A 593 -31.33 11.27 -7.79
CA TRP A 593 -30.88 12.05 -8.95
C TRP A 593 -29.95 13.21 -8.54
N ARG A 594 -30.29 13.93 -7.46
CA ARG A 594 -29.43 15.01 -6.94
C ARG A 594 -28.05 14.49 -6.55
N THR A 595 -27.96 13.29 -5.99
CA THR A 595 -26.69 12.62 -5.74
C THR A 595 -25.96 12.26 -7.02
N ILE A 596 -26.63 11.59 -7.98
CA ILE A 596 -26.05 11.22 -9.27
C ILE A 596 -25.45 12.45 -9.95
N GLU A 597 -26.18 13.57 -9.96
CA GLU A 597 -25.73 14.82 -10.55
C GLU A 597 -24.52 15.41 -9.81
N LYS A 598 -24.53 15.41 -8.47
CA LYS A 598 -23.45 15.91 -7.63
C LYS A 598 -22.16 15.10 -7.81
N VAL A 599 -22.25 13.77 -7.78
CA VAL A 599 -21.09 12.87 -7.90
C VAL A 599 -20.55 12.87 -9.33
N SER A 600 -21.43 12.81 -10.33
CA SER A 600 -21.02 12.79 -11.75
C SER A 600 -20.38 14.11 -12.20
N LYS A 601 -20.58 15.22 -11.50
CA LYS A 601 -19.85 16.49 -11.76
C LYS A 601 -18.36 16.40 -11.43
N LEU A 602 -17.93 15.45 -10.58
CA LEU A 602 -16.53 15.31 -10.20
C LEU A 602 -15.71 14.67 -11.35
N PRO A 603 -14.57 15.26 -11.74
CA PRO A 603 -13.81 14.78 -12.90
C PRO A 603 -13.11 13.43 -12.67
N SER A 604 -12.79 13.10 -11.42
CA SER A 604 -12.13 11.85 -11.02
C SER A 604 -13.10 10.67 -10.89
N TYR A 605 -14.41 10.91 -11.00
CA TYR A 605 -15.48 9.92 -10.78
C TYR A 605 -16.06 9.43 -12.11
N HIS A 606 -16.72 8.28 -12.09
CA HIS A 606 -17.51 7.80 -13.22
C HIS A 606 -18.74 8.67 -13.47
N GLU A 607 -19.29 8.54 -14.67
CA GLU A 607 -20.60 9.10 -15.00
C GLU A 607 -21.70 8.16 -14.48
N HIS A 608 -22.24 8.46 -13.29
CA HIS A 608 -23.24 7.65 -12.61
C HIS A 608 -24.65 7.76 -13.22
N SER A 609 -24.85 8.68 -14.16
CA SER A 609 -26.07 8.71 -14.99
C SER A 609 -26.09 7.64 -16.09
N GLN A 610 -24.95 6.98 -16.38
CA GLN A 610 -24.79 5.97 -17.43
C GLN A 610 -24.51 4.58 -16.85
N LEU A 611 -25.52 3.72 -16.87
CA LEU A 611 -25.53 2.40 -16.25
C LEU A 611 -25.41 1.28 -17.29
N ASP A 612 -24.74 0.18 -16.95
CA ASP A 612 -24.68 -1.02 -17.79
C ASP A 612 -25.53 -2.14 -17.20
N ARG A 613 -26.37 -2.73 -18.04
CA ARG A 613 -27.28 -3.83 -17.66
C ARG A 613 -27.11 -5.00 -18.61
N GLY A 614 -26.92 -6.19 -18.07
CA GLY A 614 -26.95 -7.43 -18.84
C GLY A 614 -28.23 -8.20 -18.55
N MET A 615 -29.03 -8.45 -19.59
CA MET A 615 -30.40 -8.96 -19.46
C MET A 615 -30.60 -10.20 -20.33
N CYS A 616 -31.28 -11.19 -19.76
CA CYS A 616 -31.78 -12.34 -20.50
C CYS A 616 -33.06 -11.96 -21.26
N VAL A 617 -33.00 -11.94 -22.60
CA VAL A 617 -34.07 -11.39 -23.45
C VAL A 617 -35.40 -12.12 -23.25
N GLU A 618 -35.39 -13.46 -23.21
CA GLU A 618 -36.62 -14.25 -23.03
C GLU A 618 -37.30 -13.98 -21.68
N SER A 619 -36.52 -13.73 -20.63
CA SER A 619 -37.05 -13.33 -19.31
C SER A 619 -37.78 -11.98 -19.41
N CYS A 620 -37.17 -11.00 -20.08
CA CYS A 620 -37.78 -9.69 -20.31
C CYS A 620 -39.02 -9.75 -21.20
N VAL A 621 -39.04 -10.58 -22.26
CA VAL A 621 -40.21 -10.75 -23.12
C VAL A 621 -41.40 -11.25 -22.29
N ARG A 622 -41.19 -12.24 -21.42
CA ARG A 622 -42.24 -12.76 -20.55
C ARG A 622 -42.72 -11.75 -19.53
N LEU A 623 -41.81 -10.97 -18.93
CA LEU A 623 -42.17 -9.89 -18.02
C LEU A 623 -43.04 -8.84 -18.72
N VAL A 624 -42.59 -8.32 -19.86
CA VAL A 624 -43.30 -7.27 -20.61
C VAL A 624 -44.66 -7.74 -21.12
N ASN A 625 -44.77 -8.99 -21.58
CA ASN A 625 -46.05 -9.57 -21.99
C ASN A 625 -47.03 -9.78 -20.82
N GLY A 626 -46.54 -9.85 -19.59
CA GLY A 626 -47.35 -9.96 -18.38
C GLY A 626 -47.79 -8.61 -17.78
N LEU A 627 -47.27 -7.49 -18.28
CA LEU A 627 -47.63 -6.15 -17.81
C LEU A 627 -48.93 -5.66 -18.48
N ASP A 628 -49.68 -4.83 -17.77
CA ASP A 628 -50.80 -4.12 -18.36
C ASP A 628 -50.32 -3.09 -19.41
N PRO A 629 -51.10 -2.83 -20.47
CA PRO A 629 -50.68 -1.95 -21.57
C PRO A 629 -50.35 -0.51 -21.12
N GLU A 630 -50.99 -0.01 -20.06
CA GLU A 630 -50.82 1.35 -19.56
C GLU A 630 -49.47 1.48 -18.84
N THR A 631 -49.14 0.55 -17.94
CA THR A 631 -47.84 0.44 -17.28
C THR A 631 -46.70 0.23 -18.29
N ALA A 632 -46.91 -0.65 -19.28
CA ALA A 632 -45.92 -0.89 -20.33
C ALA A 632 -45.64 0.37 -21.16
N SER A 633 -46.67 1.19 -21.43
CA SER A 633 -46.49 2.47 -22.14
C SER A 633 -45.74 3.50 -21.28
N LEU A 634 -45.97 3.53 -19.96
CA LEU A 634 -45.31 4.48 -19.06
C LEU A 634 -43.83 4.15 -18.84
N LEU A 635 -43.48 2.86 -18.87
CA LEU A 635 -42.09 2.39 -18.77
C LEU A 635 -41.32 2.48 -20.11
N ALA A 636 -42.00 2.72 -21.23
CA ALA A 636 -41.35 2.89 -22.53
C ALA A 636 -40.91 4.35 -22.70
N THR A 637 -39.60 4.60 -22.56
CA THR A 637 -39.04 5.95 -22.67
C THR A 637 -38.44 6.21 -24.05
N ASP A 638 -38.45 7.49 -24.46
CA ASP A 638 -37.81 7.96 -25.68
C ASP A 638 -36.29 8.19 -25.49
N PRO A 639 -35.50 8.22 -26.58
CA PRO A 639 -34.06 8.44 -26.52
C PRO A 639 -33.67 9.76 -25.81
N ILE A 640 -32.84 9.65 -24.77
CA ILE A 640 -32.34 10.80 -23.99
C ILE A 640 -30.98 11.23 -24.55
N LYS A 641 -30.80 12.52 -24.85
CA LYS A 641 -29.52 13.07 -25.33
C LYS A 641 -28.62 13.44 -24.15
N VAL A 642 -27.44 12.82 -24.05
CA VAL A 642 -26.41 13.14 -23.04
C VAL A 642 -25.07 13.34 -23.72
N ASN A 643 -24.27 14.30 -23.23
CA ASN A 643 -22.92 14.56 -23.72
C ASN A 643 -21.91 14.51 -22.56
N PRO A 644 -20.83 13.71 -22.66
CA PRO A 644 -20.52 12.74 -23.72
C PRO A 644 -21.27 11.40 -23.53
N TYR A 645 -21.92 10.90 -24.58
CA TYR A 645 -22.47 9.53 -24.64
C TYR A 645 -21.70 8.71 -25.69
N HIS A 646 -21.17 7.57 -25.27
CA HIS A 646 -20.39 6.68 -26.13
C HIS A 646 -20.80 5.22 -25.91
N LEU A 647 -20.95 4.49 -27.01
CA LEU A 647 -21.16 3.04 -27.04
C LEU A 647 -19.91 2.38 -27.60
N LEU A 648 -19.44 1.32 -26.95
CA LEU A 648 -18.43 0.44 -27.51
C LEU A 648 -19.12 -0.47 -28.52
N SER A 649 -18.77 -0.34 -29.79
CA SER A 649 -19.25 -1.24 -30.85
C SER A 649 -18.14 -2.19 -31.26
N ILE A 650 -18.50 -3.47 -31.46
CA ILE A 650 -17.63 -4.45 -32.10
C ILE A 650 -17.97 -4.43 -33.60
N PRO A 651 -17.06 -3.94 -34.47
CA PRO A 651 -17.35 -3.76 -35.90
C PRO A 651 -17.92 -5.00 -36.59
N SER A 652 -17.44 -6.19 -36.24
CA SER A 652 -17.92 -7.46 -36.80
C SER A 652 -19.36 -7.83 -36.42
N GLU A 653 -19.92 -7.26 -35.35
CA GLU A 653 -21.28 -7.57 -34.85
C GLU A 653 -22.34 -6.51 -35.21
N ASN A 654 -21.95 -5.39 -35.83
CA ASN A 654 -22.83 -4.24 -36.05
C ASN A 654 -24.11 -4.57 -36.85
N THR A 655 -24.02 -5.42 -37.86
CA THR A 655 -25.18 -5.77 -38.71
C THR A 655 -26.24 -6.54 -37.91
N SER A 656 -25.82 -7.56 -37.17
CA SER A 656 -26.71 -8.33 -36.28
C SER A 656 -27.27 -7.47 -35.15
N LEU A 657 -26.47 -6.58 -34.57
CA LEU A 657 -26.89 -5.70 -33.49
C LEU A 657 -28.04 -4.79 -33.92
N SER A 658 -27.99 -4.23 -35.14
CA SER A 658 -29.06 -3.38 -35.67
C SER A 658 -30.40 -4.10 -35.80
N GLN A 659 -30.38 -5.39 -36.18
CA GLN A 659 -31.58 -6.23 -36.26
C GLN A 659 -32.15 -6.52 -34.87
N TYR A 660 -31.28 -6.81 -33.88
CA TYR A 660 -31.70 -7.01 -32.50
C TYR A 660 -32.24 -5.74 -31.86
N GLN A 661 -31.66 -4.57 -32.15
CA GLN A 661 -32.15 -3.27 -31.68
C GLN A 661 -33.58 -3.02 -32.16
N GLN A 662 -33.90 -3.29 -33.43
CA GLN A 662 -35.25 -3.13 -33.96
C GLN A 662 -36.25 -4.09 -33.31
N ARG A 663 -35.85 -5.32 -33.02
CA ARG A 663 -36.73 -6.37 -32.51
C ARG A 663 -36.95 -6.32 -31.00
N TYR A 664 -35.89 -6.09 -30.23
CA TYR A 664 -35.90 -6.22 -28.77
C TYR A 664 -35.61 -4.91 -28.03
N GLY A 665 -35.20 -3.84 -28.72
CA GLY A 665 -34.84 -2.57 -28.08
C GLY A 665 -35.93 -1.99 -27.19
N LYS A 666 -37.18 -1.95 -27.68
CA LYS A 666 -38.33 -1.46 -26.89
C LYS A 666 -38.63 -2.37 -25.69
N ILE A 667 -38.55 -3.68 -25.87
CA ILE A 667 -38.82 -4.66 -24.80
C ILE A 667 -37.79 -4.54 -23.68
N LEU A 668 -36.51 -4.43 -24.03
CA LEU A 668 -35.42 -4.28 -23.06
C LEU A 668 -35.45 -2.93 -22.34
N ASN A 669 -35.85 -1.85 -23.02
CA ASN A 669 -36.08 -0.55 -22.40
C ASN A 669 -37.15 -0.64 -21.30
N ILE A 670 -38.32 -1.22 -21.60
CA ILE A 670 -39.41 -1.42 -20.62
C ILE A 670 -38.93 -2.30 -19.46
N CYS A 671 -38.26 -3.42 -19.75
CA CYS A 671 -37.78 -4.37 -18.76
C CYS A 671 -36.79 -3.75 -17.77
N VAL A 672 -35.81 -2.99 -18.25
CA VAL A 672 -34.84 -2.30 -17.39
C VAL A 672 -35.53 -1.23 -16.55
N ASN A 673 -36.45 -0.46 -17.13
CA ASN A 673 -37.21 0.55 -16.41
C ASN A 673 -38.12 -0.03 -15.33
N TYR A 674 -38.70 -1.22 -15.55
CA TYR A 674 -39.45 -1.94 -14.52
C TYR A 674 -38.58 -2.15 -13.28
N HIS A 675 -37.37 -2.72 -13.46
CA HIS A 675 -36.46 -2.98 -12.35
C HIS A 675 -35.87 -1.72 -11.70
N LEU A 676 -35.57 -0.68 -12.50
CA LEU A 676 -35.10 0.61 -11.97
C LEU A 676 -36.17 1.30 -11.15
N ARG A 677 -37.43 1.26 -11.60
CA ARG A 677 -38.54 1.88 -10.90
C ARG A 677 -38.89 1.12 -9.61
N GLU A 678 -38.88 -0.21 -9.66
CA GLU A 678 -39.17 -1.05 -8.49
C GLU A 678 -38.16 -0.83 -7.35
N ARG A 679 -36.86 -0.75 -7.67
CA ARG A 679 -35.80 -0.63 -6.64
C ARG A 679 -35.43 0.80 -6.26
N TYR A 680 -35.46 1.72 -7.22
CA TYR A 680 -34.92 3.08 -7.03
C TYR A 680 -35.94 4.18 -7.36
N ASN A 681 -37.15 3.82 -7.79
CA ASN A 681 -38.17 4.77 -8.26
C ASN A 681 -37.66 5.72 -9.36
N MET A 682 -36.80 5.20 -10.25
CA MET A 682 -36.19 5.92 -11.36
C MET A 682 -36.50 5.22 -12.69
N ILE A 683 -36.50 5.99 -13.78
CA ILE A 683 -36.64 5.48 -15.15
C ILE A 683 -35.54 6.08 -16.02
N GLY A 684 -35.27 5.46 -17.18
CA GLY A 684 -34.22 5.86 -18.10
C GLY A 684 -34.44 5.31 -19.50
N TYR A 685 -33.53 5.59 -20.42
CA TYR A 685 -33.54 5.03 -21.78
C TYR A 685 -32.41 4.04 -21.97
N SER A 686 -32.73 2.83 -22.45
CA SER A 686 -31.75 1.77 -22.71
C SER A 686 -31.51 1.55 -24.20
N GLU A 687 -30.25 1.50 -24.60
CA GLU A 687 -29.79 1.18 -25.97
C GLU A 687 -28.92 -0.08 -25.96
N LEU A 688 -29.03 -0.95 -26.97
CA LEU A 688 -28.24 -2.18 -27.01
C LEU A 688 -26.80 -1.86 -27.40
N GLU A 689 -25.86 -2.37 -26.61
CA GLU A 689 -24.44 -2.28 -26.89
C GLU A 689 -23.89 -3.58 -27.48
N ARG A 690 -24.39 -4.73 -27.00
CA ARG A 690 -24.00 -6.06 -27.48
C ARG A 690 -25.08 -7.11 -27.23
N CYS A 691 -25.20 -8.12 -28.09
CA CYS A 691 -26.02 -9.30 -27.83
C CYS A 691 -25.33 -10.59 -28.28
N VAL A 692 -25.47 -11.66 -27.50
CA VAL A 692 -24.87 -12.97 -27.75
C VAL A 692 -25.87 -14.11 -27.54
N THR A 693 -25.71 -15.16 -28.34
CA THR A 693 -26.35 -16.48 -28.18
C THR A 693 -25.40 -17.46 -27.49
N ALA A 694 -25.91 -18.62 -27.05
CA ALA A 694 -25.10 -19.67 -26.43
C ALA A 694 -23.92 -20.13 -27.32
N GLU A 695 -24.12 -20.21 -28.63
CA GLU A 695 -23.07 -20.60 -29.60
C GLU A 695 -22.02 -19.51 -29.78
N THR A 696 -22.45 -18.26 -29.93
CA THR A 696 -21.53 -17.13 -30.13
C THR A 696 -20.79 -16.73 -28.87
N PHE A 697 -21.33 -17.05 -27.69
CA PHE A 697 -20.67 -16.79 -26.40
C PHE A 697 -19.41 -17.64 -26.21
N ARG A 698 -19.36 -18.84 -26.82
CA ARG A 698 -18.16 -19.70 -26.87
C ARG A 698 -17.86 -20.09 -28.31
N PRO A 699 -17.23 -19.21 -29.11
CA PRO A 699 -17.02 -19.44 -30.53
C PRO A 699 -16.18 -20.70 -30.79
N ALA A 700 -16.39 -21.31 -31.96
CA ALA A 700 -15.58 -22.44 -32.44
C ALA A 700 -14.13 -22.01 -32.74
N LEU A 701 -13.21 -22.98 -32.78
CA LEU A 701 -11.81 -22.70 -33.14
C LEU A 701 -11.73 -22.30 -34.61
N ASP A 702 -11.12 -21.13 -34.87
CA ASP A 702 -10.88 -20.63 -36.23
C ASP A 702 -9.43 -20.80 -36.68
N VAL A 703 -9.12 -20.32 -37.90
CA VAL A 703 -7.80 -20.42 -38.52
C VAL A 703 -6.70 -19.78 -37.67
N TYR A 704 -6.97 -18.68 -36.97
CA TYR A 704 -5.97 -18.00 -36.13
C TYR A 704 -5.58 -18.86 -34.92
N HIS A 705 -6.54 -19.55 -34.31
CA HIS A 705 -6.29 -20.48 -33.19
C HIS A 705 -5.38 -21.63 -33.61
N VAL A 706 -5.70 -22.25 -34.75
CA VAL A 706 -4.92 -23.37 -35.30
C VAL A 706 -3.51 -22.90 -35.69
N ALA A 707 -3.40 -21.75 -36.35
CA ALA A 707 -2.11 -21.17 -36.73
C ALA A 707 -1.21 -20.90 -35.52
N PHE A 708 -1.76 -20.31 -34.44
CA PHE A 708 -1.01 -20.08 -33.21
C PHE A 708 -0.49 -21.38 -32.61
N LEU A 709 -1.34 -22.40 -32.45
CA LEU A 709 -0.93 -23.69 -31.90
C LEU A 709 0.17 -24.35 -32.74
N MET A 710 0.01 -24.36 -34.07
CA MET A 710 0.99 -24.95 -34.98
C MET A 710 2.35 -24.25 -34.88
N ILE A 711 2.38 -22.92 -34.89
CA ILE A 711 3.62 -22.15 -34.76
C ILE A 711 4.29 -22.40 -33.40
N MET A 712 3.51 -22.41 -32.32
CA MET A 712 4.03 -22.70 -30.98
C MET A 712 4.60 -24.12 -30.87
N LEU A 713 3.95 -25.11 -31.49
CA LEU A 713 4.43 -26.50 -31.51
C LEU A 713 5.71 -26.64 -32.34
N VAL A 714 5.81 -25.94 -33.48
CA VAL A 714 7.04 -25.90 -34.30
C VAL A 714 8.19 -25.23 -33.54
N LEU A 715 7.95 -24.11 -32.87
CA LEU A 715 8.99 -23.45 -32.06
C LEU A 715 9.44 -24.33 -30.89
N MET A 716 8.50 -24.99 -30.21
CA MET A 716 8.80 -25.87 -29.08
C MET A 716 9.62 -27.08 -29.52
N THR A 717 9.23 -27.73 -30.62
CA THR A 717 9.98 -28.86 -31.19
C THR A 717 11.37 -28.45 -31.65
N LEU A 718 11.51 -27.29 -32.31
CA LEU A 718 12.80 -26.73 -32.71
C LEU A 718 13.71 -26.45 -31.51
N VAL A 719 13.19 -25.82 -30.45
CA VAL A 719 13.94 -25.51 -29.23
C VAL A 719 14.38 -26.78 -28.50
N ILE A 720 13.49 -27.78 -28.36
CA ILE A 720 13.81 -29.08 -27.75
C ILE A 720 14.91 -29.78 -28.56
N TYR A 721 14.75 -29.85 -29.88
CA TYR A 721 15.71 -30.48 -30.79
C TYR A 721 17.08 -29.79 -30.76
N ALA A 722 17.11 -28.46 -30.85
CA ALA A 722 18.33 -27.67 -30.78
C ALA A 722 19.05 -27.84 -29.43
N THR A 723 18.29 -27.85 -28.32
CA THR A 723 18.84 -28.04 -26.97
C THR A 723 19.45 -29.44 -26.80
N PHE A 724 18.78 -30.48 -27.29
CA PHE A 724 19.27 -31.85 -27.24
C PHE A 724 20.59 -32.02 -28.01
N PHE A 725 20.67 -31.50 -29.24
CA PHE A 725 21.89 -31.57 -30.05
C PHE A 725 23.05 -30.74 -29.49
N ASP A 726 22.78 -29.55 -28.96
CA ASP A 726 23.78 -28.70 -28.32
C ASP A 726 24.34 -29.34 -27.03
N TRP A 727 23.49 -30.05 -26.27
CA TRP A 727 23.92 -30.84 -25.12
C TRP A 727 24.79 -32.04 -25.53
N LYS A 728 24.35 -32.84 -26.51
CA LYS A 728 25.10 -34.00 -27.02
C LYS A 728 26.47 -33.61 -27.57
N ASN A 729 26.54 -32.54 -28.37
CA ASN A 729 27.81 -32.06 -28.91
C ASN A 729 28.76 -31.55 -27.81
N SER A 730 28.24 -30.91 -26.77
CA SER A 730 29.04 -30.47 -25.62
C SER A 730 29.54 -31.62 -24.74
N SER A 731 28.83 -32.75 -24.70
CA SER A 731 29.26 -33.95 -23.97
C SER A 731 30.36 -34.71 -24.71
N ASN A 732 30.34 -34.69 -26.05
CA ASN A 732 31.35 -35.36 -26.88
C ASN A 732 32.62 -34.51 -27.10
N SER A 733 32.57 -33.21 -26.82
CA SER A 733 33.69 -32.27 -27.06
C SER A 733 34.72 -32.21 -25.92
N SER A 734 34.73 -33.14 -24.97
CA SER A 734 35.80 -33.21 -23.95
C SER A 734 37.15 -33.68 -24.51
N GLU A 735 37.25 -34.08 -25.79
CA GLU A 735 38.52 -34.59 -26.36
C GLU A 735 38.97 -34.03 -27.73
N LYS A 736 38.21 -33.26 -28.51
CA LYS A 736 38.72 -32.70 -29.79
C LYS A 736 38.25 -31.28 -30.13
N SER A 737 39.25 -30.39 -30.20
CA SER A 737 39.43 -29.18 -31.02
C SER A 737 38.41 -28.01 -30.96
N GLU A 738 38.97 -26.83 -30.70
CA GLU A 738 38.36 -25.49 -30.77
C GLU A 738 37.79 -25.09 -32.15
N ASP A 739 38.04 -25.87 -33.22
CA ASP A 739 37.61 -25.54 -34.59
C ASP A 739 36.13 -25.81 -34.90
N VAL A 740 35.44 -26.70 -34.17
CA VAL A 740 34.01 -27.01 -34.42
C VAL A 740 33.08 -25.87 -33.97
N ARG A 741 33.59 -24.92 -33.19
CA ARG A 741 32.82 -23.76 -32.71
C ARG A 741 32.50 -22.73 -33.80
N GLN A 742 33.18 -22.78 -34.95
CA GLN A 742 33.09 -21.78 -36.02
C GLN A 742 32.08 -22.09 -37.14
N THR A 743 31.41 -23.26 -37.10
CA THR A 743 30.39 -23.69 -38.08
C THR A 743 29.13 -24.24 -37.40
N GLY A 744 28.71 -23.63 -36.29
CA GLY A 744 27.38 -23.91 -35.73
C GLY A 744 26.29 -23.52 -36.73
N SER A 745 25.47 -24.47 -37.17
CA SER A 745 24.31 -24.18 -38.01
C SER A 745 23.34 -23.24 -37.28
N MET A 746 22.72 -22.29 -37.99
CA MET A 746 21.91 -21.21 -37.40
C MET A 746 20.77 -21.70 -36.49
N TRP A 747 20.25 -22.92 -36.72
CA TRP A 747 19.20 -23.51 -35.88
C TRP A 747 19.67 -23.85 -34.46
N LEU A 748 20.98 -24.01 -34.22
CA LEU A 748 21.52 -24.24 -32.87
C LEU A 748 21.35 -23.01 -31.96
N GLU A 749 21.10 -21.82 -32.50
CA GLU A 749 20.80 -20.61 -31.72
C GLU A 749 19.46 -20.72 -30.95
N PHE A 750 18.59 -21.67 -31.32
CA PHE A 750 17.37 -21.99 -30.58
C PHE A 750 17.61 -22.89 -29.35
N SER A 751 18.85 -23.28 -29.06
CA SER A 751 19.20 -24.02 -27.84
C SER A 751 18.91 -23.19 -26.58
N LEU A 752 18.14 -23.75 -25.64
CA LEU A 752 17.84 -23.11 -24.35
C LEU A 752 19.12 -22.80 -23.57
N ARG A 753 20.15 -23.64 -23.68
CA ARG A 753 21.44 -23.42 -23.01
C ARG A 753 22.09 -22.12 -23.50
N ARG A 754 22.05 -21.87 -24.81
CA ARG A 754 22.64 -20.67 -25.43
C ARG A 754 21.81 -19.44 -25.07
N SER A 755 20.50 -19.46 -25.25
CA SER A 755 19.60 -18.36 -24.87
C SER A 755 19.71 -18.01 -23.38
N TRP A 756 19.75 -19.01 -22.50
CA TRP A 756 19.93 -18.81 -21.07
C TRP A 756 21.29 -18.19 -20.74
N SER A 757 22.36 -18.66 -21.39
CA SER A 757 23.70 -18.10 -21.21
C SER A 757 23.79 -16.63 -21.62
N GLN A 758 23.09 -16.23 -22.70
CA GLN A 758 22.98 -14.84 -23.13
C GLN A 758 22.22 -14.01 -22.09
N LEU A 759 21.12 -14.54 -21.55
CA LEU A 759 20.29 -13.85 -20.56
C LEU A 759 21.05 -13.56 -19.25
N ILE A 760 21.93 -14.45 -18.79
CA ILE A 760 22.73 -14.27 -17.55
C ILE A 760 24.12 -13.65 -17.77
N ALA A 761 24.51 -13.39 -19.03
CA ALA A 761 25.85 -12.91 -19.35
C ALA A 761 26.18 -11.57 -18.65
N LYS A 762 27.33 -11.47 -17.98
CA LYS A 762 27.74 -10.22 -17.32
C LYS A 762 28.16 -9.15 -18.34
N PRO A 763 27.93 -7.85 -18.06
CA PRO A 763 28.48 -6.74 -18.83
C PRO A 763 30.00 -6.88 -19.03
N ARG A 764 30.47 -6.90 -20.29
CA ARG A 764 31.89 -7.09 -20.62
C ARG A 764 32.57 -5.77 -20.98
N THR A 765 31.89 -4.90 -21.72
CA THR A 765 32.49 -3.64 -22.21
C THR A 765 32.47 -2.54 -21.14
N ILE A 766 33.41 -1.60 -21.20
CA ILE A 766 33.45 -0.43 -20.31
C ILE A 766 32.15 0.36 -20.43
N LEU A 767 31.64 0.51 -21.65
CA LEU A 767 30.37 1.17 -21.92
C LEU A 767 29.20 0.49 -21.19
N GLN A 768 29.09 -0.83 -21.29
CA GLN A 768 28.03 -1.58 -20.60
C GLN A 768 28.16 -1.46 -19.06
N ARG A 769 29.38 -1.33 -18.54
CA ARG A 769 29.62 -1.14 -17.09
C ARG A 769 29.24 0.25 -16.60
N ASP A 770 29.51 1.29 -17.38
CA ASP A 770 29.19 2.67 -17.03
C ASP A 770 27.68 2.91 -17.00
N PHE A 771 26.92 2.25 -17.88
CA PHE A 771 25.46 2.33 -17.94
C PHE A 771 24.72 1.21 -17.18
N ALA A 772 25.43 0.34 -16.45
CA ALA A 772 24.81 -0.79 -15.76
C ALA A 772 23.73 -0.39 -14.74
N PHE A 773 23.78 0.82 -14.19
CA PHE A 773 22.77 1.32 -13.25
C PHE A 773 21.42 1.61 -13.94
N VAL A 774 21.40 1.85 -15.26
CA VAL A 774 20.18 2.11 -16.06
C VAL A 774 19.26 0.89 -16.04
N GLU A 775 19.82 -0.32 -15.93
CA GLU A 775 19.06 -1.56 -15.79
C GLU A 775 18.13 -1.56 -14.57
N ILE A 776 18.57 -0.99 -13.44
CA ILE A 776 17.72 -0.85 -12.24
C ILE A 776 16.60 0.17 -12.47
N PHE A 777 16.91 1.29 -13.16
CA PHE A 777 15.90 2.28 -13.50
C PHE A 777 14.83 1.71 -14.43
N ARG A 778 15.21 0.85 -15.39
CA ARG A 778 14.25 0.13 -16.24
C ARG A 778 13.34 -0.78 -15.42
N LEU A 779 13.92 -1.59 -14.54
CA LEU A 779 13.17 -2.49 -13.65
C LEU A 779 12.16 -1.73 -12.78
N LEU A 780 12.59 -0.67 -12.11
CA LEU A 780 11.72 0.17 -11.27
C LEU A 780 10.64 0.89 -12.09
N SER A 781 10.96 1.36 -13.29
CA SER A 781 9.99 2.01 -14.17
C SER A 781 8.90 1.04 -14.63
N VAL A 782 9.27 -0.19 -15.01
CA VAL A 782 8.29 -1.22 -15.38
C VAL A 782 7.41 -1.61 -14.17
N PHE A 783 7.96 -1.65 -12.95
CA PHE A 783 7.17 -1.85 -11.73
C PHE A 783 6.10 -0.79 -11.53
N LEU A 784 6.47 0.49 -11.65
CA LEU A 784 5.53 1.58 -11.51
C LEU A 784 4.46 1.56 -12.61
N ILE A 785 4.84 1.22 -13.85
CA ILE A 785 3.88 1.09 -14.97
C ILE A 785 2.89 -0.04 -14.73
N ILE A 786 3.36 -1.22 -14.28
CA ILE A 786 2.46 -2.34 -13.98
C ILE A 786 1.51 -1.95 -12.85
N ALA A 787 1.99 -1.32 -11.78
CA ALA A 787 1.14 -0.87 -10.68
C ALA A 787 0.06 0.10 -11.14
N LEU A 788 0.40 1.07 -12.01
CA LEU A 788 -0.56 2.00 -12.60
C LEU A 788 -1.59 1.27 -13.48
N HIS A 789 -1.14 0.41 -14.40
CA HIS A 789 -2.03 -0.32 -15.30
C HIS A 789 -2.93 -1.30 -14.55
N SER A 790 -2.47 -1.91 -13.46
CA SER A 790 -3.32 -2.71 -12.57
C SER A 790 -4.49 -1.89 -12.02
N MET A 791 -4.25 -0.65 -11.58
CA MET A 791 -5.32 0.23 -11.08
C MET A 791 -6.24 0.70 -12.21
N MET A 792 -5.69 1.04 -13.37
CA MET A 792 -6.49 1.42 -14.55
C MET A 792 -7.43 0.28 -14.99
N MET A 793 -7.01 -0.98 -14.86
CA MET A 793 -7.83 -2.13 -15.21
C MET A 793 -9.04 -2.29 -14.30
N PHE A 794 -8.93 -2.05 -12.99
CA PHE A 794 -10.10 -2.04 -12.11
C PHE A 794 -11.04 -0.88 -12.40
N ALA A 795 -10.52 0.29 -12.78
CA ALA A 795 -11.35 1.41 -13.21
C ALA A 795 -12.06 1.16 -14.56
N ALA A 796 -11.50 0.31 -15.43
CA ALA A 796 -12.10 -0.02 -16.72
C ALA A 796 -13.02 -1.26 -16.68
N ALA A 797 -12.75 -2.20 -15.76
CA ALA A 797 -13.55 -3.41 -15.58
C ALA A 797 -14.87 -3.10 -14.88
N SER A 798 -15.81 -4.06 -14.94
CA SER A 798 -17.05 -3.97 -14.17
C SER A 798 -16.78 -4.24 -12.69
N THR A 799 -16.33 -3.22 -11.97
CA THR A 799 -16.06 -3.28 -10.53
C THR A 799 -17.31 -2.93 -9.74
N LYS A 800 -17.68 -3.79 -8.79
CA LYS A 800 -18.90 -3.67 -7.99
C LYS A 800 -18.85 -2.45 -7.06
N ASN A 801 -17.74 -2.26 -6.36
CA ASN A 801 -17.53 -1.21 -5.37
C ASN A 801 -16.42 -0.24 -5.82
N ILE A 802 -16.75 0.67 -6.74
CA ILE A 802 -15.76 1.58 -7.36
C ILE A 802 -15.38 2.78 -6.48
N ARG A 803 -16.21 3.14 -5.50
CA ARG A 803 -16.04 4.29 -4.58
C ARG A 803 -14.64 4.42 -3.97
N PRO A 804 -14.02 3.36 -3.39
CA PRO A 804 -12.68 3.49 -2.80
C PRO A 804 -11.60 3.89 -3.80
N MET A 805 -11.78 3.55 -5.09
CA MET A 805 -10.88 4.01 -6.15
C MET A 805 -11.17 5.47 -6.51
N GLU A 806 -12.43 5.84 -6.70
CA GLU A 806 -12.81 7.22 -7.03
C GLU A 806 -12.30 8.21 -5.97
N GLU A 807 -12.54 7.91 -4.69
CA GLU A 807 -12.07 8.74 -3.57
C GLU A 807 -10.54 8.80 -3.51
N PHE A 808 -9.84 7.69 -3.77
CA PHE A 808 -8.38 7.65 -3.76
C PHE A 808 -7.77 8.51 -4.87
N PHE A 809 -8.33 8.43 -6.09
CA PHE A 809 -7.89 9.25 -7.22
C PHE A 809 -8.30 10.72 -7.08
N ASP A 810 -9.33 11.00 -6.27
CA ASP A 810 -9.75 12.36 -5.98
C ASP A 810 -8.81 13.12 -5.04
N GLN A 811 -8.03 12.41 -4.21
CA GLN A 811 -7.08 13.03 -3.29
C GLN A 811 -6.06 13.92 -4.02
N THR A 812 -5.79 15.11 -3.48
CA THR A 812 -4.82 16.06 -4.06
C THR A 812 -3.46 15.45 -4.36
N LEU A 813 -2.95 14.62 -3.45
CA LEU A 813 -1.66 13.94 -3.66
C LEU A 813 -1.72 12.97 -4.84
N MET A 814 -2.84 12.26 -5.02
CA MET A 814 -3.02 11.34 -6.13
C MET A 814 -3.21 12.09 -7.45
N ARG A 815 -3.94 13.20 -7.48
CA ARG A 815 -4.03 14.08 -8.66
C ARG A 815 -2.65 14.61 -9.09
N ILE A 816 -1.78 14.95 -8.13
CA ILE A 816 -0.39 15.33 -8.40
C ILE A 816 0.39 14.13 -8.94
N ALA A 817 0.30 12.96 -8.30
CA ALA A 817 1.04 11.76 -8.72
C ALA A 817 0.63 11.26 -10.12
N THR A 818 -0.67 11.27 -10.41
CA THR A 818 -1.23 10.88 -11.72
C THR A 818 -0.86 11.83 -12.85
N SER A 819 -0.58 13.11 -12.55
CA SER A 819 -0.01 14.03 -13.55
C SER A 819 1.44 13.69 -13.94
N ILE A 820 2.17 13.00 -13.05
CA ILE A 820 3.58 12.63 -13.26
C ILE A 820 3.69 11.29 -14.00
N PHE A 821 2.85 10.32 -13.63
CA PHE A 821 3.04 8.93 -14.09
C PHE A 821 3.06 8.74 -15.61
N PRO A 822 2.23 9.41 -16.43
CA PRO A 822 2.31 9.32 -17.90
C PRO A 822 3.68 9.74 -18.45
N PHE A 823 4.38 10.67 -17.80
CA PHE A 823 5.70 11.11 -18.22
C PHE A 823 6.80 10.09 -17.91
N GLN A 824 6.53 9.03 -17.15
CA GLN A 824 7.53 7.98 -16.86
C GLN A 824 8.12 7.37 -18.14
N VAL A 825 7.33 7.26 -19.21
CA VAL A 825 7.77 6.74 -20.52
C VAL A 825 8.88 7.57 -21.18
N HIS A 826 8.97 8.86 -20.86
CA HIS A 826 10.06 9.74 -21.33
C HIS A 826 11.44 9.27 -20.85
N THR A 827 11.49 8.54 -19.74
CA THR A 827 12.72 7.90 -19.25
C THR A 827 13.26 6.90 -20.27
N PHE A 828 12.39 6.07 -20.87
CA PHE A 828 12.78 5.09 -21.88
C PHE A 828 13.24 5.78 -23.17
N PHE A 829 12.52 6.80 -23.65
CA PHE A 829 12.94 7.57 -24.83
C PHE A 829 14.30 8.27 -24.61
N THR A 830 14.54 8.80 -23.41
CA THR A 830 15.84 9.38 -23.06
C THR A 830 16.95 8.32 -23.09
N ILE A 831 16.70 7.14 -22.51
CA ILE A 831 17.66 6.03 -22.55
C ILE A 831 17.95 5.61 -23.99
N SER A 832 16.92 5.47 -24.85
CA SER A 832 17.08 5.16 -26.27
C SER A 832 17.96 6.19 -27.00
N GLY A 833 17.76 7.48 -26.74
CA GLY A 833 18.57 8.56 -27.30
C GLY A 833 20.04 8.51 -26.86
N VAL A 834 20.30 8.30 -25.56
CA VAL A 834 21.67 8.16 -25.02
C VAL A 834 22.36 6.96 -25.65
N MET A 835 21.71 5.79 -25.65
CA MET A 835 22.28 4.55 -26.17
C MET A 835 22.61 4.66 -27.66
N LEU A 836 21.71 5.25 -28.46
CA LEU A 836 21.96 5.45 -29.88
C LEU A 836 23.16 6.37 -30.12
N ALA A 837 23.20 7.52 -29.44
CA ALA A 837 24.27 8.50 -29.63
C ALA A 837 25.64 7.92 -29.22
N VAL A 838 25.72 7.23 -28.09
CA VAL A 838 26.99 6.66 -27.64
C VAL A 838 27.46 5.52 -28.55
N TYR A 839 26.57 4.61 -28.95
CA TYR A 839 26.91 3.52 -29.87
C TYR A 839 27.39 4.05 -31.23
N PHE A 840 26.66 5.01 -31.80
CA PHE A 840 27.02 5.62 -33.08
C PHE A 840 28.39 6.30 -33.03
N LEU A 841 28.68 7.07 -31.97
CA LEU A 841 29.95 7.80 -31.85
C LEU A 841 31.15 6.89 -31.55
N ASP A 842 30.96 5.83 -30.78
CA ASP A 842 32.00 4.82 -30.51
C ASP A 842 32.35 4.05 -31.82
N GLN A 843 31.35 3.75 -32.64
CA GLN A 843 31.56 3.17 -33.96
C GLN A 843 32.20 4.15 -34.94
N ALA A 844 31.78 5.42 -34.94
CA ALA A 844 32.33 6.47 -35.79
C ALA A 844 33.80 6.79 -35.47
N SER A 845 34.20 6.68 -34.20
CA SER A 845 35.59 6.84 -33.78
C SER A 845 36.45 5.61 -34.08
N SER A 846 35.86 4.41 -34.09
CA SER A 846 36.55 3.14 -34.38
C SER A 846 36.65 2.81 -35.88
N ALA A 847 35.78 3.38 -36.71
CA ALA A 847 35.76 3.10 -38.14
C ALA A 847 36.90 3.82 -38.88
N LYS A 848 37.73 3.05 -39.61
CA LYS A 848 38.78 3.60 -40.50
C LYS A 848 38.20 4.36 -41.71
N ALA A 849 36.96 4.11 -42.09
CA ALA A 849 36.25 4.75 -43.20
C ALA A 849 35.06 5.58 -42.69
N ARG A 850 34.72 6.67 -43.39
CA ARG A 850 33.56 7.52 -43.06
C ARG A 850 32.27 6.70 -43.13
N ILE A 851 31.46 6.76 -42.09
CA ILE A 851 30.15 6.10 -42.03
C ILE A 851 29.23 6.71 -43.10
N GLY A 852 28.73 5.89 -44.02
CA GLY A 852 27.82 6.29 -45.12
C GLY A 852 26.35 5.96 -44.85
N TRP A 853 25.46 6.37 -45.76
CA TRP A 853 24.01 6.08 -45.68
C TRP A 853 23.65 4.59 -45.66
N SER A 854 24.55 3.71 -46.10
CA SER A 854 24.40 2.26 -45.93
C SER A 854 24.29 1.84 -44.47
N PHE A 855 24.88 2.61 -43.54
CA PHE A 855 24.74 2.41 -42.12
C PHE A 855 23.32 2.68 -41.63
N TYR A 856 22.65 3.69 -42.18
CA TYR A 856 21.26 4.02 -41.85
C TYR A 856 20.32 2.87 -42.19
N GLY A 857 20.41 2.33 -43.42
CA GLY A 857 19.61 1.17 -43.83
C GLY A 857 19.86 -0.05 -42.94
N LYS A 858 21.12 -0.37 -42.63
CA LYS A 858 21.46 -1.48 -41.73
C LYS A 858 20.91 -1.28 -40.32
N ALA A 859 21.06 -0.08 -39.75
CA ALA A 859 20.58 0.24 -38.41
C ALA A 859 19.06 0.07 -38.30
N ILE A 860 18.31 0.50 -39.33
CA ILE A 860 16.85 0.33 -39.38
C ILE A 860 16.47 -1.13 -39.46
N VAL A 861 17.05 -1.89 -40.40
CA VAL A 861 16.71 -3.30 -40.62
C VAL A 861 16.99 -4.12 -39.36
N VAL A 862 18.18 -3.95 -38.75
CA VAL A 862 18.52 -4.67 -37.50
C VAL A 862 17.57 -4.31 -36.36
N ARG A 863 17.19 -3.03 -36.24
CA ARG A 863 16.25 -2.60 -35.19
C ARG A 863 14.85 -3.18 -35.41
N TYR A 864 14.37 -3.21 -36.66
CA TYR A 864 13.08 -3.78 -37.01
C TYR A 864 13.04 -5.29 -36.74
N LEU A 865 14.04 -6.02 -37.24
CA LEU A 865 14.13 -7.48 -37.08
C LEU A 865 14.28 -7.92 -35.62
N ARG A 866 14.85 -7.08 -34.75
CA ARG A 866 14.91 -7.35 -33.31
C ARG A 866 13.52 -7.39 -32.65
N VAL A 867 12.61 -6.54 -33.11
CA VAL A 867 11.31 -6.30 -32.48
C VAL A 867 10.22 -7.22 -33.07
N PHE A 868 10.30 -7.43 -34.38
CA PHE A 868 9.25 -8.11 -35.16
C PHE A 868 8.84 -9.49 -34.63
N PRO A 869 9.76 -10.44 -34.29
CA PRO A 869 9.36 -11.78 -33.87
C PRO A 869 8.48 -11.79 -32.61
N ALA A 870 8.86 -11.02 -31.60
CA ALA A 870 8.10 -10.92 -30.35
C ALA A 870 6.73 -10.26 -30.57
N LEU A 871 6.69 -9.20 -31.40
CA LEU A 871 5.45 -8.51 -31.76
C LEU A 871 4.50 -9.43 -32.54
N PHE A 872 5.01 -10.25 -33.46
CA PHE A 872 4.22 -11.18 -34.27
C PHE A 872 3.55 -12.26 -33.42
N ILE A 873 4.28 -12.90 -32.51
CA ILE A 873 3.71 -13.93 -31.62
C ILE A 873 2.65 -13.32 -30.70
N LEU A 874 2.90 -12.11 -30.19
CA LEU A 874 1.93 -11.41 -29.34
C LEU A 874 0.68 -11.00 -30.12
N TRP A 875 0.82 -10.46 -31.33
CA TRP A 875 -0.31 -10.14 -32.21
C TRP A 875 -1.14 -11.38 -32.50
N LEU A 876 -0.49 -12.49 -32.86
CA LEU A 876 -1.20 -13.72 -33.19
C LEU A 876 -1.96 -14.26 -31.97
N PHE A 877 -1.34 -14.23 -30.78
CA PHE A 877 -2.02 -14.59 -29.53
C PHE A 877 -3.26 -13.73 -29.27
N GLN A 878 -3.16 -12.41 -29.45
CA GLN A 878 -4.29 -11.48 -29.26
C GLN A 878 -5.40 -11.68 -30.29
N ALA A 879 -5.04 -11.95 -31.55
CA ALA A 879 -5.98 -12.24 -32.61
C ALA A 879 -6.63 -13.64 -32.47
N SER A 880 -6.05 -14.56 -31.70
CA SER A 880 -6.53 -15.93 -31.57
C SER A 880 -7.11 -16.27 -30.19
N TRP A 881 -6.27 -16.47 -29.17
CA TRP A 881 -6.63 -17.20 -27.95
C TRP A 881 -7.19 -16.30 -26.83
N MET A 882 -7.20 -14.98 -27.03
CA MET A 882 -7.66 -14.06 -26.01
C MET A 882 -9.15 -14.20 -25.71
N ASP A 883 -10.02 -14.39 -26.70
CA ASP A 883 -11.47 -14.58 -26.49
C ASP A 883 -11.82 -15.78 -25.61
N ARG A 884 -11.00 -16.84 -25.62
CA ARG A 884 -11.14 -17.99 -24.72
C ARG A 884 -10.96 -17.66 -23.25
N LEU A 885 -10.37 -16.50 -22.95
CA LEU A 885 -10.21 -16.00 -21.59
C LEU A 885 -11.39 -15.14 -21.13
N SER A 886 -12.37 -14.88 -22.01
CA SER A 886 -13.64 -14.20 -21.72
C SER A 886 -14.60 -15.18 -21.04
N GLU A 887 -14.98 -14.92 -19.79
CA GLU A 887 -15.91 -15.78 -19.03
C GLU A 887 -17.16 -15.00 -18.58
N GLY A 888 -17.08 -13.67 -18.46
CA GLY A 888 -18.15 -12.79 -18.00
C GLY A 888 -18.79 -11.93 -19.11
N PRO A 889 -20.02 -11.44 -18.89
CA PRO A 889 -20.75 -10.60 -19.86
C PRO A 889 -20.11 -9.22 -20.11
N GLY A 890 -19.23 -8.74 -19.23
CA GLY A 890 -18.49 -7.49 -19.40
C GLY A 890 -17.12 -7.63 -20.09
N ASP A 891 -16.62 -8.87 -20.24
CA ASP A 891 -15.24 -9.15 -20.66
C ASP A 891 -14.98 -8.76 -22.12
N TYR A 892 -16.03 -8.62 -22.93
CA TYR A 892 -15.95 -8.25 -24.34
C TYR A 892 -15.24 -6.91 -24.57
N ARG A 893 -15.34 -5.98 -23.62
CA ARG A 893 -14.69 -4.67 -23.68
C ARG A 893 -13.17 -4.77 -23.52
N LEU A 894 -12.72 -5.73 -22.71
CA LEU A 894 -11.32 -5.94 -22.37
C LEU A 894 -10.61 -6.85 -23.37
N VAL A 895 -11.34 -7.85 -23.88
CA VAL A 895 -10.77 -8.99 -24.59
C VAL A 895 -11.23 -9.04 -26.05
N GLU A 896 -12.53 -9.04 -26.29
CA GLU A 896 -13.09 -9.30 -27.62
C GLU A 896 -12.96 -8.11 -28.58
N LEU A 897 -13.14 -6.89 -28.07
CA LEU A 897 -12.88 -5.66 -28.80
C LEU A 897 -11.42 -5.59 -29.28
N GLU A 898 -10.47 -5.97 -28.43
CA GLU A 898 -9.06 -6.03 -28.80
C GLU A 898 -8.80 -7.06 -29.90
N LYS A 899 -9.39 -8.26 -29.78
CA LYS A 899 -9.26 -9.32 -30.78
C LYS A 899 -9.72 -8.82 -32.15
N ASP A 900 -10.89 -8.17 -32.21
CA ASP A 900 -11.44 -7.64 -33.46
C ASP A 900 -10.56 -6.51 -34.04
N ASN A 901 -10.10 -5.59 -33.19
CA ASN A 901 -9.13 -4.56 -33.57
C ASN A 901 -7.83 -5.16 -34.12
N CYS A 902 -7.35 -6.27 -33.53
CA CYS A 902 -6.14 -6.96 -33.99
C CYS A 902 -6.32 -7.74 -35.29
N ARG A 903 -7.51 -8.27 -35.57
CA ARG A 903 -7.83 -8.92 -36.85
C ARG A 903 -8.00 -7.91 -37.99
N THR A 904 -8.60 -6.75 -37.71
CA THR A 904 -8.88 -5.73 -38.72
C THR A 904 -7.68 -4.80 -38.97
N ASN A 905 -7.03 -4.32 -37.91
CA ASN A 905 -6.01 -3.27 -37.95
C ASN A 905 -4.61 -3.73 -37.51
N GLY A 906 -4.38 -5.02 -37.26
CA GLY A 906 -3.09 -5.53 -36.78
C GLY A 906 -1.90 -5.24 -37.70
N TRP A 907 -2.13 -5.07 -39.00
CA TRP A 907 -1.10 -4.71 -39.98
C TRP A 907 -0.43 -3.36 -39.69
N LEU A 908 -1.13 -2.41 -39.06
CA LEU A 908 -0.55 -1.11 -38.67
C LEU A 908 0.57 -1.25 -37.64
N ASN A 909 0.52 -2.26 -36.77
CA ASN A 909 1.58 -2.53 -35.79
C ASN A 909 2.86 -3.05 -36.46
N PHE A 910 2.74 -3.83 -37.54
CA PHE A 910 3.90 -4.31 -38.29
C PHE A 910 4.59 -3.21 -39.10
N LEU A 911 3.84 -2.18 -39.49
CA LEU A 911 4.38 -0.97 -40.10
C LEU A 911 4.80 0.09 -39.07
N LEU A 912 4.46 -0.10 -37.80
CA LEU A 912 4.68 0.85 -36.70
C LEU A 912 4.01 2.22 -36.95
N LEU A 913 2.86 2.22 -37.63
CA LEU A 913 2.08 3.43 -37.98
C LEU A 913 0.82 3.62 -37.12
N ASN A 914 0.60 2.72 -36.15
CA ASN A 914 -0.59 2.68 -35.30
C ASN A 914 -0.81 3.94 -34.44
N ASN A 915 0.21 4.78 -34.25
CA ASN A 915 0.09 6.02 -33.47
C ASN A 915 -0.60 7.17 -34.22
N TYR A 916 -0.66 7.08 -35.56
CA TYR A 916 -1.20 8.17 -36.39
C TYR A 916 -2.48 7.77 -37.13
N PHE A 917 -2.69 6.47 -37.34
CA PHE A 917 -3.84 5.96 -38.09
C PHE A 917 -4.71 5.07 -37.22
N ARG A 918 -6.03 5.29 -37.29
CA ARG A 918 -7.06 4.44 -36.66
C ARG A 918 -6.86 4.22 -35.14
N TYR A 919 -6.45 5.26 -34.40
CA TYR A 919 -6.21 5.20 -32.95
C TYR A 919 -7.35 4.54 -32.16
N ARG A 920 -8.60 4.93 -32.44
CA ARG A 920 -9.80 4.43 -31.74
C ARG A 920 -9.99 2.91 -31.85
N ASN A 921 -9.41 2.28 -32.88
CA ASN A 921 -9.47 0.84 -33.14
C ASN A 921 -8.05 0.24 -33.21
N MET A 922 -7.12 0.79 -32.43
CA MET A 922 -5.73 0.35 -32.40
C MET A 922 -5.61 -1.04 -31.77
N CYS A 923 -4.94 -1.96 -32.47
CA CYS A 923 -4.51 -3.24 -31.91
C CYS A 923 -3.28 -3.05 -31.04
N LEU A 924 -3.16 -3.80 -29.94
CA LEU A 924 -2.05 -3.79 -29.00
C LEU A 924 -1.75 -2.38 -28.51
N GLN A 925 -2.59 -1.82 -27.66
CA GLN A 925 -2.45 -0.43 -27.21
C GLN A 925 -1.01 -0.09 -26.75
N GLN A 926 -0.36 -0.97 -25.99
CA GLN A 926 1.02 -0.80 -25.52
C GLN A 926 2.10 -0.70 -26.62
N SER A 927 1.80 -1.12 -27.86
CA SER A 927 2.72 -1.03 -28.99
C SER A 927 3.01 0.41 -29.42
N TRP A 928 2.23 1.39 -28.94
CA TRP A 928 2.44 2.79 -29.29
C TRP A 928 3.86 3.28 -28.99
N HIS A 929 4.42 2.87 -27.84
CA HIS A 929 5.77 3.26 -27.41
C HIS A 929 6.83 2.72 -28.38
N LEU A 930 6.63 1.50 -28.90
CA LEU A 930 7.53 0.86 -29.84
C LEU A 930 7.55 1.60 -31.18
N ALA A 931 6.38 2.04 -31.66
CA ALA A 931 6.29 2.86 -32.86
C ALA A 931 7.04 4.19 -32.70
N VAL A 932 6.84 4.89 -31.57
CA VAL A 932 7.59 6.13 -31.25
C VAL A 932 9.10 5.88 -31.23
N ASP A 933 9.56 4.82 -30.56
CA ASP A 933 10.97 4.49 -30.43
C ASP A 933 11.63 4.17 -31.79
N PHE A 934 10.88 3.55 -32.71
CA PHE A 934 11.30 3.34 -34.10
C PHE A 934 11.33 4.65 -34.91
N HIS A 935 10.29 5.49 -34.82
CA HIS A 935 10.27 6.82 -35.46
C HIS A 935 11.46 7.68 -35.02
N TYR A 936 11.81 7.63 -33.73
CA TYR A 936 13.00 8.27 -33.22
C TYR A 936 14.29 7.69 -33.80
N CYS A 937 14.37 6.38 -34.06
CA CYS A 937 15.50 5.81 -34.81
C CYS A 937 15.64 6.43 -36.20
N LEU A 938 14.51 6.55 -36.91
CA LEU A 938 14.46 7.05 -38.27
C LEU A 938 14.98 8.50 -38.36
N ILE A 939 14.76 9.30 -37.32
CA ILE A 939 15.21 10.71 -37.24
C ILE A 939 16.60 10.84 -36.61
N GLY A 940 16.88 10.07 -35.55
CA GLY A 940 18.09 10.19 -34.74
C GLY A 940 19.36 9.74 -35.46
N VAL A 941 19.30 8.68 -36.28
CA VAL A 941 20.47 8.22 -37.04
C VAL A 941 20.88 9.25 -38.11
N PRO A 942 19.97 9.78 -38.96
CA PRO A 942 20.29 10.87 -39.88
C PRO A 942 20.78 12.13 -39.16
N PHE A 943 20.19 12.49 -38.03
CA PHE A 943 20.63 13.63 -37.23
C PHE A 943 22.10 13.49 -36.80
N LEU A 944 22.49 12.33 -36.27
CA LEU A 944 23.87 12.04 -35.87
C LEU A 944 24.81 11.92 -37.09
N LEU A 945 24.36 11.32 -38.20
CA LEU A 945 25.11 11.25 -39.45
C LEU A 945 25.42 12.65 -40.01
N LEU A 946 24.46 13.57 -39.99
CA LEU A 946 24.64 14.95 -40.45
C LEU A 946 25.63 15.71 -39.57
N ILE A 947 25.54 15.57 -38.24
CA ILE A 947 26.50 16.15 -37.31
C ILE A 947 27.91 15.61 -37.56
N HIS A 948 28.04 14.30 -37.76
CA HIS A 948 29.34 13.66 -37.99
C HIS A 948 29.94 14.05 -39.35
N ARG A 949 29.12 14.10 -40.41
CA ARG A 949 29.57 14.44 -41.77
C ARG A 949 29.86 15.93 -41.94
N HIS A 950 29.08 16.78 -41.29
CA HIS A 950 29.17 18.23 -41.39
C HIS A 950 29.25 18.89 -40.00
N PRO A 951 30.41 18.87 -39.32
CA PRO A 951 30.56 19.41 -37.97
C PRO A 951 30.17 20.89 -37.83
N ARG A 952 30.27 21.69 -38.90
CA ARG A 952 29.81 23.10 -38.94
C ARG A 952 28.31 23.24 -38.70
N LEU A 953 27.51 22.23 -39.05
CA LEU A 953 26.06 22.22 -38.84
C LEU A 953 25.66 21.81 -37.42
N THR A 954 26.59 21.43 -36.55
CA THR A 954 26.26 20.96 -35.19
C THR A 954 25.43 21.96 -34.39
N LYS A 955 25.85 23.24 -34.34
CA LYS A 955 25.12 24.30 -33.61
C LYS A 955 23.72 24.56 -34.18
N PRO A 956 23.54 24.80 -35.50
CA PRO A 956 22.20 25.04 -36.03
C PRO A 956 21.30 23.80 -35.93
N LEU A 957 21.82 22.57 -36.07
CA LEU A 957 21.03 21.35 -35.89
C LEU A 957 20.56 21.17 -34.44
N ILE A 958 21.42 21.43 -33.45
CA ILE A 958 21.04 21.39 -32.03
C ILE A 958 19.98 22.47 -31.74
N PHE A 959 20.16 23.71 -32.23
CA PHE A 959 19.19 24.78 -32.05
C PHE A 959 17.83 24.42 -32.67
N GLY A 960 17.83 23.92 -33.91
CA GLY A 960 16.61 23.45 -34.58
C GLY A 960 15.93 22.31 -33.83
N ALA A 961 16.69 21.34 -33.31
CA ALA A 961 16.15 20.24 -32.52
C ALA A 961 15.51 20.72 -31.20
N VAL A 962 16.13 21.68 -30.51
CA VAL A 962 15.55 22.29 -29.28
C VAL A 962 14.30 23.10 -29.60
N ALA A 963 14.35 23.93 -30.64
CA ALA A 963 13.20 24.73 -31.08
C ALA A 963 12.01 23.84 -31.46
N PHE A 964 12.26 22.76 -32.21
CA PHE A 964 11.23 21.78 -32.56
C PHE A 964 10.70 21.02 -31.33
N SER A 965 11.58 20.64 -30.41
CA SER A 965 11.21 19.94 -29.15
C SER A 965 10.28 20.74 -28.25
N ILE A 966 10.31 22.06 -28.33
CA ILE A 966 9.43 22.97 -27.59
C ILE A 966 8.21 23.34 -28.44
N GLY A 967 8.43 23.68 -29.71
CA GLY A 967 7.37 24.16 -30.60
C GLY A 967 6.33 23.10 -30.95
N ALA A 968 6.75 21.85 -31.22
CA ALA A 968 5.82 20.80 -31.64
C ALA A 968 4.76 20.48 -30.56
N PRO A 969 5.12 20.27 -29.27
CA PRO A 969 4.12 20.12 -28.21
C PRO A 969 3.24 21.37 -28.01
N ILE A 970 3.80 22.59 -28.11
CA ILE A 970 2.99 23.82 -27.98
C ILE A 970 1.91 23.88 -29.06
N VAL A 971 2.30 23.67 -30.33
CA VAL A 971 1.37 23.69 -31.46
C VAL A 971 0.30 22.62 -31.28
N ASN A 972 0.69 21.42 -30.84
CA ASN A 972 -0.22 20.31 -30.64
C ASN A 972 -1.28 20.62 -29.55
N LEU A 973 -0.83 21.01 -28.35
CA LEU A 973 -1.70 21.33 -27.22
C LEU A 973 -2.61 22.52 -27.52
N TYR A 974 -2.10 23.55 -28.21
CA TYR A 974 -2.87 24.73 -28.57
C TYR A 974 -3.92 24.43 -29.65
N ARG A 975 -3.56 23.69 -30.71
CA ARG A 975 -4.46 23.40 -31.84
C ARG A 975 -5.63 22.50 -31.46
N TRP A 976 -5.40 21.56 -30.54
CA TRP A 976 -6.39 20.57 -30.11
C TRP A 976 -7.07 20.92 -28.79
N LYS A 977 -6.75 22.09 -28.20
CA LYS A 977 -7.35 22.58 -26.95
C LYS A 977 -7.19 21.56 -25.79
N LEU A 978 -5.97 21.04 -25.63
CA LEU A 978 -5.69 19.97 -24.66
C LEU A 978 -5.07 20.52 -23.37
N PRO A 979 -5.26 19.85 -22.21
CA PRO A 979 -4.58 20.21 -20.97
C PRO A 979 -3.06 20.02 -21.09
N GLY A 980 -2.29 20.90 -20.44
CA GLY A 980 -0.82 20.86 -20.46
C GLY A 980 -0.25 19.62 -19.75
N VAL A 981 -1.05 19.01 -18.86
CA VAL A 981 -0.81 17.74 -18.16
C VAL A 981 -1.90 16.75 -18.55
N ILE A 982 -1.58 15.46 -18.57
CA ILE A 982 -2.58 14.42 -18.85
C ILE A 982 -3.46 14.23 -17.61
N LEU A 983 -4.76 14.46 -17.77
CA LEU A 983 -5.74 14.33 -16.69
C LEU A 983 -6.30 12.91 -16.68
N VAL A 984 -6.36 12.30 -15.49
CA VAL A 984 -6.96 10.98 -15.33
C VAL A 984 -8.44 11.17 -14.97
N SER A 985 -9.33 10.65 -15.81
CA SER A 985 -10.77 10.66 -15.56
C SER A 985 -11.36 9.28 -15.78
N PHE A 986 -12.10 8.81 -14.79
CA PHE A 986 -12.73 7.49 -14.83
C PHE A 986 -13.82 7.39 -15.91
N LYS A 987 -14.45 8.52 -16.27
CA LYS A 987 -15.38 8.62 -17.41
C LYS A 987 -14.77 8.11 -18.71
N HIS A 988 -13.48 8.36 -18.92
CA HIS A 988 -12.76 7.95 -20.13
C HIS A 988 -12.03 6.61 -19.96
N VAL A 989 -11.49 6.33 -18.77
CA VAL A 989 -10.80 5.07 -18.47
C VAL A 989 -11.72 3.86 -18.63
N ARG A 990 -13.03 4.00 -18.38
CA ARG A 990 -14.07 2.99 -18.68
C ARG A 990 -14.05 2.49 -20.13
N PHE A 991 -13.53 3.28 -21.07
CA PHE A 991 -13.40 2.92 -22.48
C PHE A 991 -11.96 2.52 -22.87
N LEU A 992 -11.15 2.08 -21.90
CA LEU A 992 -9.74 1.73 -22.10
C LEU A 992 -8.96 2.81 -22.86
N ASN A 993 -9.29 4.08 -22.62
CA ASN A 993 -8.68 5.24 -23.28
C ASN A 993 -8.88 5.36 -24.81
N TYR A 994 -9.63 4.47 -25.48
CA TYR A 994 -9.84 4.51 -26.95
C TYR A 994 -10.50 5.80 -27.44
N ILE A 995 -11.17 6.54 -26.56
CA ILE A 995 -12.00 7.71 -26.88
C ILE A 995 -11.39 9.01 -26.31
N LEU A 996 -10.28 8.94 -25.57
CA LEU A 996 -9.70 10.12 -24.92
C LEU A 996 -8.93 10.98 -25.94
N PRO A 997 -9.34 12.25 -26.20
CA PRO A 997 -8.65 13.12 -27.15
C PRO A 997 -7.19 13.39 -26.77
N ASP A 998 -6.89 13.54 -25.48
CA ASP A 998 -5.52 13.70 -24.98
C ASP A 998 -4.62 12.54 -25.40
N ASN A 999 -5.16 11.32 -25.46
CA ASN A 999 -4.38 10.17 -25.89
C ASN A 999 -4.24 10.10 -27.41
N GLU A 1000 -5.32 10.32 -28.15
CA GLU A 1000 -5.33 10.28 -29.63
C GLU A 1000 -4.38 11.33 -30.23
N TYR A 1001 -4.41 12.55 -29.70
CA TYR A 1001 -3.72 13.68 -30.31
C TYR A 1001 -2.41 14.06 -29.63
N ASP A 1002 -2.14 13.66 -28.37
CA ASP A 1002 -0.91 14.07 -27.66
C ASP A 1002 -0.09 12.90 -27.10
N TYR A 1003 -0.67 11.97 -26.33
CA TYR A 1003 0.12 10.95 -25.61
C TYR A 1003 0.73 9.86 -26.51
N VAL A 1004 0.07 9.46 -27.60
CA VAL A 1004 0.61 8.38 -28.46
C VAL A 1004 1.46 8.89 -29.62
N VAL A 1005 1.33 10.16 -29.98
CA VAL A 1005 1.99 10.74 -31.15
C VAL A 1005 3.47 11.02 -30.89
N SER A 1006 4.33 10.75 -31.88
CA SER A 1006 5.79 10.80 -31.65
C SER A 1006 6.33 12.21 -31.44
N HIS A 1007 5.69 13.23 -32.02
CA HIS A 1007 6.20 14.61 -31.96
C HIS A 1007 5.98 15.27 -30.59
N ALA A 1008 5.04 14.79 -29.78
CA ALA A 1008 4.81 15.29 -28.43
C ALA A 1008 5.94 14.95 -27.45
N HIS A 1009 6.66 13.84 -27.66
CA HIS A 1009 7.67 13.33 -26.73
C HIS A 1009 9.12 13.54 -27.19
N ILE A 1010 9.34 14.17 -28.35
CA ILE A 1010 10.64 14.21 -29.04
C ILE A 1010 11.74 14.90 -28.22
N CYS A 1011 11.35 15.81 -27.32
CA CYS A 1011 12.26 16.53 -26.42
C CYS A 1011 13.10 15.59 -25.54
N SER A 1012 12.54 14.48 -25.09
CA SER A 1012 13.23 13.53 -24.20
C SER A 1012 14.23 12.66 -24.95
N TYR A 1013 13.88 12.30 -26.19
CA TYR A 1013 14.80 11.61 -27.08
C TYR A 1013 16.02 12.47 -27.43
N PHE A 1014 15.82 13.73 -27.81
CA PHE A 1014 16.93 14.65 -28.07
C PHE A 1014 17.75 14.99 -26.82
N SER A 1015 17.11 15.14 -25.66
CA SER A 1015 17.80 15.27 -24.37
C SER A 1015 18.75 14.09 -24.13
N GLY A 1016 18.32 12.87 -24.48
CA GLY A 1016 19.15 11.68 -24.45
C GLY A 1016 20.33 11.73 -25.44
N ILE A 1017 20.09 12.10 -26.70
CA ILE A 1017 21.15 12.27 -27.71
C ILE A 1017 22.21 13.28 -27.23
N PHE A 1018 21.78 14.43 -26.67
CA PHE A 1018 22.68 15.45 -26.15
C PHE A 1018 23.52 14.94 -24.97
N ALA A 1019 22.90 14.19 -24.04
CA ALA A 1019 23.63 13.54 -22.95
C ALA A 1019 24.62 12.47 -23.46
N GLY A 1020 24.27 11.69 -24.47
CA GLY A 1020 25.17 10.71 -25.08
C GLY A 1020 26.38 11.37 -25.76
N MET A 1021 26.18 12.46 -26.49
CA MET A 1021 27.28 13.26 -27.05
C MET A 1021 28.18 13.86 -25.95
N ALA A 1022 27.57 14.37 -24.87
CA ALA A 1022 28.30 14.90 -23.72
C ALA A 1022 29.15 13.82 -23.05
N TYR A 1023 28.60 12.63 -22.82
CA TYR A 1023 29.32 11.47 -22.28
C TYR A 1023 30.50 11.05 -23.17
N HIS A 1024 30.31 10.97 -24.49
CA HIS A 1024 31.39 10.63 -25.41
C HIS A 1024 32.54 11.65 -25.37
N ARG A 1025 32.23 12.96 -25.31
CA ARG A 1025 33.26 14.01 -25.15
C ARG A 1025 33.99 13.93 -23.81
N PHE A 1026 33.27 13.59 -22.74
CA PHE A 1026 33.85 13.35 -21.41
C PHE A 1026 34.84 12.19 -21.42
N ARG A 1027 34.51 11.08 -22.08
CA ARG A 1027 35.42 9.93 -22.20
C ARG A 1027 36.69 10.26 -22.98
N ASN A 1028 36.61 11.16 -23.95
CA ASN A 1028 37.74 11.55 -24.81
C ASN A 1028 38.49 12.80 -24.32
N GLY A 1029 38.31 13.22 -23.06
CA GLY A 1029 39.08 14.30 -22.43
C GLY A 1029 38.73 15.73 -22.85
N GLY A 1030 37.69 15.92 -23.68
CA GLY A 1030 37.30 17.23 -24.22
C GLY A 1030 36.20 17.96 -23.45
N PHE A 1031 36.02 17.68 -22.15
CA PHE A 1031 34.87 18.17 -21.38
C PHE A 1031 35.26 19.32 -20.43
N PRO A 1032 34.49 20.42 -20.36
CA PRO A 1032 34.83 21.55 -19.49
C PRO A 1032 34.85 21.16 -18.01
N GLU A 1033 35.92 21.50 -17.28
CA GLU A 1033 36.06 21.26 -15.82
C GLU A 1033 34.87 21.80 -15.01
N ALA A 1034 34.21 22.86 -15.50
CA ALA A 1034 33.02 23.46 -14.87
C ALA A 1034 31.83 22.48 -14.70
N LEU A 1035 31.76 21.42 -15.52
CA LEU A 1035 30.74 20.37 -15.46
C LEU A 1035 31.23 19.08 -14.77
N SER A 1036 32.54 18.92 -14.54
CA SER A 1036 33.11 17.79 -13.78
C SER A 1036 33.27 18.13 -12.29
N GLY A 1037 32.16 18.43 -11.62
CA GLY A 1037 32.14 18.70 -10.17
C GLY A 1037 32.14 20.18 -9.77
N GLY A 1038 32.10 21.11 -10.73
CA GLY A 1038 31.92 22.55 -10.47
C GLY A 1038 30.53 22.93 -9.92
N LYS A 1039 30.37 24.18 -9.47
CA LYS A 1039 29.11 24.72 -8.92
C LYS A 1039 27.95 24.57 -9.92
N THR A 1040 28.20 24.77 -11.20
CA THR A 1040 27.21 24.66 -12.30
C THR A 1040 26.58 23.27 -12.37
N PHE A 1041 27.38 22.21 -12.28
CA PHE A 1041 26.87 20.84 -12.30
C PHE A 1041 25.99 20.51 -11.07
N ARG A 1042 26.29 21.12 -9.91
CA ARG A 1042 25.50 20.96 -8.69
C ARG A 1042 24.09 21.57 -8.84
N TYR A 1043 23.99 22.73 -9.47
CA TYR A 1043 22.69 23.36 -9.77
C TYR A 1043 21.93 22.59 -10.86
N LEU A 1044 22.60 22.21 -11.96
CA LEU A 1044 22.01 21.43 -13.05
C LEU A 1044 21.46 20.08 -12.59
N ARG A 1045 22.04 19.45 -11.56
CA ARG A 1045 21.54 18.18 -11.01
C ARG A 1045 20.16 18.30 -10.36
N TRP A 1046 19.93 19.38 -9.61
CA TRP A 1046 18.72 19.53 -8.79
C TRP A 1046 17.63 20.35 -9.46
N PHE A 1047 18.01 21.29 -10.34
CA PHE A 1047 17.08 22.22 -10.95
C PHE A 1047 15.96 21.53 -11.78
N PRO A 1048 16.25 20.61 -12.72
CA PRO A 1048 15.21 19.94 -13.50
C PRO A 1048 14.26 19.11 -12.64
N LEU A 1049 14.78 18.42 -11.63
CA LEU A 1049 13.96 17.64 -10.68
C LEU A 1049 13.05 18.56 -9.86
N ALA A 1050 13.59 19.68 -9.34
CA ALA A 1050 12.79 20.66 -8.62
C ALA A 1050 11.70 21.28 -9.50
N MET A 1051 12.00 21.56 -10.78
CA MET A 1051 11.03 22.08 -11.74
C MET A 1051 9.92 21.07 -12.07
N VAL A 1052 10.26 19.78 -12.25
CA VAL A 1052 9.26 18.71 -12.46
C VAL A 1052 8.31 18.63 -11.26
N LEU A 1053 8.85 18.63 -10.03
CA LEU A 1053 8.02 18.56 -8.81
C LEU A 1053 7.18 19.83 -8.60
N LEU A 1054 7.74 21.02 -8.88
CA LEU A 1054 7.02 22.27 -8.80
C LEU A 1054 5.87 22.32 -9.81
N GLN A 1055 6.10 21.91 -11.05
CA GLN A 1055 5.06 21.89 -12.08
C GLN A 1055 4.01 20.83 -11.79
N ALA A 1056 4.39 19.65 -11.30
CA ALA A 1056 3.43 18.64 -10.88
C ALA A 1056 2.52 19.12 -9.73
N SER A 1057 3.03 19.96 -8.83
CA SER A 1057 2.21 20.52 -7.74
C SER A 1057 1.05 21.39 -8.23
N ALA A 1058 1.13 21.93 -9.46
CA ALA A 1058 0.07 22.71 -10.10
C ALA A 1058 -1.01 21.84 -10.77
N ALA A 1059 -0.84 20.51 -10.85
CA ALA A 1059 -1.77 19.60 -11.54
C ALA A 1059 -3.25 19.71 -11.11
N PRO A 1060 -3.60 19.88 -9.81
CA PRO A 1060 -5.00 20.04 -9.42
C PRO A 1060 -5.72 21.22 -10.07
N LEU A 1061 -4.99 22.27 -10.47
CA LEU A 1061 -5.57 23.45 -11.12
C LEU A 1061 -6.13 23.11 -12.50
N PHE A 1062 -5.52 22.17 -13.22
CA PHE A 1062 -5.90 21.83 -14.60
C PHE A 1062 -7.25 21.12 -14.70
N TYR A 1063 -7.76 20.53 -13.60
CA TYR A 1063 -9.08 19.92 -13.52
C TYR A 1063 -10.24 20.94 -13.50
N HIS A 1064 -9.95 22.21 -13.22
CA HIS A 1064 -10.96 23.27 -13.08
C HIS A 1064 -10.92 24.29 -14.24
N LEU A 1065 -10.09 24.06 -15.24
CA LEU A 1065 -9.99 24.92 -16.42
C LEU A 1065 -10.99 24.50 -17.48
N ASP A 1066 -11.57 25.48 -18.16
CA ASP A 1066 -12.37 25.26 -19.35
C ASP A 1066 -11.47 25.25 -20.59
N TYR A 1067 -11.54 24.15 -21.36
CA TYR A 1067 -10.78 23.94 -22.59
C TYR A 1067 -11.62 24.19 -23.85
N SER A 1068 -12.78 24.86 -23.71
CA SER A 1068 -13.58 25.32 -24.84
C SER A 1068 -12.79 26.22 -25.80
N GLU A 1069 -11.83 26.99 -25.28
CA GLU A 1069 -10.92 27.86 -26.04
C GLU A 1069 -9.44 27.49 -25.86
N PRO A 1070 -8.57 27.76 -26.85
CA PRO A 1070 -7.17 27.38 -26.79
C PRO A 1070 -6.37 28.31 -25.85
N LEU A 1071 -5.71 27.73 -24.84
CA LEU A 1071 -4.92 28.47 -23.85
C LEU A 1071 -3.41 28.37 -24.16
N LEU A 1072 -2.79 29.49 -24.59
CA LEU A 1072 -1.37 29.52 -24.94
C LEU A 1072 -0.45 29.25 -23.74
N TRP A 1073 -0.74 29.82 -22.57
CA TRP A 1073 0.08 29.63 -21.38
C TRP A 1073 0.09 28.14 -20.94
N ASN A 1074 -1.04 27.44 -21.10
CA ASN A 1074 -1.21 26.03 -20.79
C ASN A 1074 -0.38 25.15 -21.75
N ALA A 1075 -0.40 25.47 -23.04
CA ALA A 1075 0.44 24.80 -24.04
C ALA A 1075 1.94 25.00 -23.76
N ILE A 1076 2.36 26.21 -23.40
CA ILE A 1076 3.75 26.52 -23.00
C ILE A 1076 4.13 25.73 -21.75
N PHE A 1077 3.26 25.71 -20.74
CA PHE A 1077 3.47 24.95 -19.51
C PHE A 1077 3.69 23.46 -19.80
N GLY A 1078 2.81 22.85 -20.59
CA GLY A 1078 2.91 21.44 -20.95
C GLY A 1078 4.21 21.11 -21.70
N ALA A 1079 4.61 21.96 -22.65
CA ALA A 1079 5.85 21.77 -23.40
C ALA A 1079 7.10 21.87 -22.50
N LEU A 1080 7.12 22.85 -21.59
CA LEU A 1080 8.19 23.01 -20.61
C LEU A 1080 8.27 21.81 -19.66
N HIS A 1081 7.13 21.27 -19.23
CA HIS A 1081 7.09 20.09 -18.36
C HIS A 1081 7.77 18.87 -18.99
N ARG A 1082 7.43 18.58 -20.24
CA ARG A 1082 8.04 17.52 -21.04
C ARG A 1082 9.56 17.72 -21.19
N CYS A 1083 9.99 18.95 -21.43
CA CYS A 1083 11.41 19.29 -21.55
C CYS A 1083 12.16 19.15 -20.22
N CYS A 1084 11.57 19.59 -19.10
CA CYS A 1084 12.14 19.46 -17.77
C CYS A 1084 12.32 17.99 -17.37
N TRP A 1085 11.34 17.13 -17.69
CA TRP A 1085 11.45 15.69 -17.47
C TRP A 1085 12.58 15.06 -18.28
N GLY A 1086 12.63 15.33 -19.59
CA GLY A 1086 13.71 14.85 -20.46
C GLY A 1086 15.10 15.29 -19.98
N ALA A 1087 15.22 16.55 -19.56
CA ALA A 1087 16.46 17.09 -19.00
C ALA A 1087 16.84 16.43 -17.66
N MET A 1088 15.86 16.19 -16.78
CA MET A 1088 16.07 15.47 -15.51
C MET A 1088 16.63 14.07 -15.76
N CYS A 1089 16.01 13.29 -16.66
CA CYS A 1089 16.48 11.96 -17.02
C CYS A 1089 17.88 12.00 -17.66
N ALA A 1090 18.11 12.91 -18.61
CA ALA A 1090 19.37 13.02 -19.33
C ALA A 1090 20.54 13.38 -18.40
N ILE A 1091 20.35 14.35 -17.50
CA ILE A 1091 21.35 14.76 -16.51
C ILE A 1091 21.55 13.66 -15.46
N GLY A 1092 20.48 12.99 -15.02
CA GLY A 1092 20.56 11.85 -14.10
C GLY A 1092 21.40 10.70 -14.67
N ILE A 1093 21.16 10.33 -15.94
CA ILE A 1093 21.91 9.29 -16.64
C ILE A 1093 23.37 9.71 -16.83
N LEU A 1094 23.62 10.94 -17.28
CA LEU A 1094 24.98 11.46 -17.44
C LEU A 1094 25.74 11.49 -16.11
N HIS A 1095 25.08 11.90 -15.02
CA HIS A 1095 25.66 11.89 -13.67
C HIS A 1095 26.00 10.47 -13.21
N GLY A 1096 25.09 9.51 -13.41
CA GLY A 1096 25.33 8.11 -13.07
C GLY A 1096 26.52 7.53 -13.85
N ALA A 1097 26.56 7.75 -15.16
CA ALA A 1097 27.62 7.24 -16.03
C ALA A 1097 29.00 7.85 -15.70
N THR A 1098 29.05 9.12 -15.29
CA THR A 1098 30.32 9.84 -15.03
C THR A 1098 30.84 9.70 -13.60
N VAL A 1099 29.95 9.72 -12.59
CA VAL A 1099 30.30 9.76 -11.16
C VAL A 1099 30.18 8.39 -10.50
N TRP A 1100 29.14 7.63 -10.83
CA TRP A 1100 28.92 6.35 -10.18
C TRP A 1100 29.89 5.30 -10.73
N ARG A 1101 30.25 5.28 -12.03
CA ARG A 1101 31.29 4.39 -12.63
C ARG A 1101 31.36 2.98 -11.99
N ALA A 1102 30.20 2.38 -11.73
CA ALA A 1102 30.08 1.10 -11.03
C ALA A 1102 30.68 1.01 -9.60
N ARG A 1103 30.83 2.12 -8.84
CA ARG A 1103 31.18 2.16 -7.40
C ARG A 1103 30.29 1.28 -6.51
N HIS A 1104 29.09 0.96 -6.98
CA HIS A 1104 28.14 0.02 -6.36
C HIS A 1104 27.98 -1.27 -7.18
N ALA A 1105 29.07 -1.78 -7.75
CA ALA A 1105 29.13 -2.98 -8.58
C ALA A 1105 28.34 -4.18 -8.03
N ARG A 1106 28.32 -4.37 -6.70
CA ARG A 1106 27.62 -5.52 -6.08
C ARG A 1106 26.10 -5.52 -6.28
N ILE A 1107 25.48 -4.34 -6.36
CA ILE A 1107 24.03 -4.21 -6.57
C ILE A 1107 23.72 -4.22 -8.07
N HIS A 1108 24.44 -3.42 -8.86
CA HIS A 1108 24.20 -3.30 -10.31
C HIS A 1108 24.51 -4.57 -11.12
N PHE A 1109 25.38 -5.45 -10.62
CA PHE A 1109 25.75 -6.70 -11.31
C PHE A 1109 25.18 -7.96 -10.63
N HIS A 1110 24.18 -7.83 -9.75
CA HIS A 1110 23.54 -9.01 -9.16
C HIS A 1110 22.82 -9.81 -10.26
N PRO A 1111 23.04 -11.14 -10.38
CA PRO A 1111 22.52 -11.93 -11.49
C PRO A 1111 21.00 -11.90 -11.60
N VAL A 1112 20.27 -11.93 -10.48
CA VAL A 1112 18.80 -11.82 -10.49
C VAL A 1112 18.34 -10.46 -11.03
N LEU A 1113 18.99 -9.36 -10.65
CA LEU A 1113 18.60 -8.03 -11.11
C LEU A 1113 18.89 -7.84 -12.60
N LEU A 1114 19.99 -8.43 -13.10
CA LEU A 1114 20.32 -8.44 -14.52
C LEU A 1114 19.30 -9.24 -15.35
N VAL A 1115 18.84 -10.39 -14.85
CA VAL A 1115 17.79 -11.17 -15.52
C VAL A 1115 16.48 -10.39 -15.55
N LEU A 1116 16.03 -9.85 -14.41
CA LEU A 1116 14.79 -9.08 -14.33
C LEU A 1116 14.84 -7.81 -15.19
N SER A 1117 15.97 -7.10 -15.22
CA SER A 1117 16.09 -5.89 -16.05
C SER A 1117 16.09 -6.20 -17.56
N ARG A 1118 16.72 -7.31 -17.97
CA ARG A 1118 16.74 -7.74 -19.39
C ARG A 1118 15.36 -8.18 -19.89
N LEU A 1119 14.56 -8.79 -19.01
CA LEU A 1119 13.19 -9.18 -19.32
C LEU A 1119 12.21 -7.99 -19.33
N SER A 1120 12.62 -6.79 -18.89
CA SER A 1120 11.73 -5.63 -18.76
C SER A 1120 11.01 -5.25 -20.07
N PHE A 1121 11.65 -5.45 -21.24
CA PHE A 1121 11.00 -5.25 -22.54
C PHE A 1121 9.88 -6.26 -22.78
N GLY A 1122 10.16 -7.56 -22.63
CA GLY A 1122 9.15 -8.61 -22.76
C GLY A 1122 7.99 -8.41 -21.77
N VAL A 1123 8.29 -8.02 -20.52
CA VAL A 1123 7.30 -7.73 -19.48
C VAL A 1123 6.37 -6.60 -19.91
N PHE A 1124 6.92 -5.48 -20.41
CA PHE A 1124 6.13 -4.36 -20.90
C PHE A 1124 5.19 -4.76 -22.06
N MET A 1125 5.63 -5.66 -22.94
CA MET A 1125 4.84 -6.13 -24.08
C MET A 1125 3.66 -7.02 -23.64
N VAL A 1126 3.88 -7.92 -22.68
CA VAL A 1126 2.87 -8.93 -22.29
C VAL A 1126 1.94 -8.45 -21.18
N GLN A 1127 2.28 -7.41 -20.42
CA GLN A 1127 1.56 -6.99 -19.21
C GLN A 1127 0.05 -6.79 -19.40
N PHE A 1128 -0.40 -6.18 -20.51
CA PHE A 1128 -1.82 -5.97 -20.77
C PHE A 1128 -2.56 -7.28 -21.01
N SER A 1129 -1.92 -8.23 -21.70
CA SER A 1129 -2.48 -9.57 -21.93
C SER A 1129 -2.66 -10.30 -20.59
N VAL A 1130 -1.64 -10.24 -19.72
CA VAL A 1130 -1.70 -10.85 -18.38
C VAL A 1130 -2.76 -10.17 -17.53
N LEU A 1131 -2.80 -8.84 -17.50
CA LEU A 1131 -3.80 -8.08 -16.75
C LEU A 1131 -5.23 -8.41 -17.18
N ARG A 1132 -5.50 -8.41 -18.49
CA ARG A 1132 -6.82 -8.78 -19.04
C ARG A 1132 -7.18 -10.22 -18.69
N SER A 1133 -6.23 -11.15 -18.74
CA SER A 1133 -6.46 -12.55 -18.33
C SER A 1133 -6.75 -12.71 -16.83
N LEU A 1134 -6.24 -11.81 -15.99
CA LEU A 1134 -6.49 -11.81 -14.54
C LEU A 1134 -7.81 -11.11 -14.18
N ALA A 1135 -8.31 -10.22 -15.03
CA ALA A 1135 -9.61 -9.56 -14.89
C ALA A 1135 -10.79 -10.45 -15.32
N ARG A 1136 -10.55 -11.75 -15.60
CA ARG A 1136 -11.58 -12.76 -15.88
C ARG A 1136 -12.57 -12.91 -14.72
N ASN A 1137 -13.73 -13.47 -15.02
CA ASN A 1137 -14.73 -13.88 -14.03
C ASN A 1137 -15.47 -12.72 -13.34
N ALA A 1138 -15.72 -11.62 -14.06
CA ALA A 1138 -16.71 -10.63 -13.66
C ALA A 1138 -18.16 -11.13 -13.90
N SER A 1139 -18.45 -12.38 -13.51
CA SER A 1139 -19.80 -12.95 -13.61
C SER A 1139 -20.68 -12.44 -12.48
N GLY A 1140 -21.91 -12.01 -12.79
CA GLY A 1140 -22.83 -11.44 -11.80
C GLY A 1140 -22.63 -9.94 -11.62
N GLU A 1141 -22.40 -9.48 -10.39
CA GLU A 1141 -22.32 -8.05 -10.03
C GLU A 1141 -20.95 -7.39 -10.32
N GLY A 1142 -19.99 -8.13 -10.88
CA GLY A 1142 -18.66 -7.63 -11.22
C GLY A 1142 -17.55 -8.05 -10.24
N ILE A 1143 -16.41 -7.37 -10.30
CA ILE A 1143 -15.21 -7.65 -9.48
C ILE A 1143 -15.20 -6.73 -8.25
N ASP A 1144 -15.06 -7.29 -7.05
CA ASP A 1144 -14.85 -6.50 -5.84
C ASP A 1144 -13.42 -5.94 -5.80
N PHE A 1145 -13.29 -4.63 -5.63
CA PHE A 1145 -12.04 -3.96 -5.35
C PHE A 1145 -11.78 -3.87 -3.84
N SER A 1146 -10.62 -4.33 -3.42
CA SER A 1146 -10.04 -3.98 -2.12
C SER A 1146 -8.55 -3.80 -2.29
N TRP A 1147 -7.90 -3.04 -1.40
CA TRP A 1147 -6.44 -2.88 -1.46
C TRP A 1147 -5.69 -4.22 -1.39
N LYS A 1148 -6.27 -5.21 -0.69
CA LYS A 1148 -5.74 -6.58 -0.67
C LYS A 1148 -5.82 -7.23 -2.05
N ILE A 1149 -6.97 -7.17 -2.71
CA ILE A 1149 -7.18 -7.72 -4.07
C ILE A 1149 -6.30 -6.98 -5.08
N GLY A 1150 -6.18 -5.66 -4.97
CA GLY A 1150 -5.29 -4.84 -5.80
C GLY A 1150 -3.81 -5.24 -5.65
N LEU A 1151 -3.32 -5.45 -4.42
CA LEU A 1151 -1.95 -5.90 -4.17
C LEU A 1151 -1.70 -7.34 -4.66
N ILE A 1152 -2.66 -8.25 -4.45
CA ILE A 1152 -2.58 -9.61 -4.98
C ILE A 1152 -2.54 -9.57 -6.51
N THR A 1153 -3.40 -8.77 -7.14
CA THR A 1153 -3.45 -8.61 -8.60
C THR A 1153 -2.15 -8.03 -9.13
N LEU A 1154 -1.56 -7.04 -8.47
CA LEU A 1154 -0.25 -6.50 -8.81
C LEU A 1154 0.84 -7.58 -8.72
N ALA A 1155 0.88 -8.37 -7.64
CA ALA A 1155 1.84 -9.45 -7.47
C ALA A 1155 1.67 -10.56 -8.53
N CYS A 1156 0.44 -10.98 -8.80
CA CYS A 1156 0.10 -11.95 -9.84
C CYS A 1156 0.47 -11.43 -11.23
N THR A 1157 0.17 -10.16 -11.52
CA THR A 1157 0.54 -9.52 -12.79
C THR A 1157 2.04 -9.45 -12.96
N TRP A 1158 2.76 -9.08 -11.90
CA TRP A 1158 4.22 -9.03 -11.91
C TRP A 1158 4.79 -10.42 -12.22
N VAL A 1159 4.45 -11.44 -11.43
CA VAL A 1159 4.95 -12.81 -11.64
C VAL A 1159 4.53 -13.38 -13.00
N GLY A 1160 3.26 -13.21 -13.39
CA GLY A 1160 2.73 -13.67 -14.66
C GLY A 1160 3.42 -13.01 -15.86
N SER A 1161 3.65 -11.70 -15.81
CA SER A 1161 4.32 -10.97 -16.90
C SER A 1161 5.78 -11.35 -17.01
N TYR A 1162 6.51 -11.54 -15.90
CA TYR A 1162 7.90 -12.02 -15.94
C TYR A 1162 8.00 -13.46 -16.45
N THR A 1163 7.03 -14.31 -16.13
CA THR A 1163 6.99 -15.69 -16.61
C THR A 1163 6.73 -15.74 -18.12
N ALA A 1164 5.72 -15.00 -18.59
CA ALA A 1164 5.42 -14.89 -20.01
C ALA A 1164 6.56 -14.23 -20.80
N ALA A 1165 7.18 -13.19 -20.24
CA ALA A 1165 8.35 -12.53 -20.83
C ALA A 1165 9.57 -13.45 -20.90
N LEU A 1166 9.82 -14.28 -19.88
CA LEU A 1166 10.90 -15.26 -19.89
C LEU A 1166 10.70 -16.30 -20.99
N PHE A 1167 9.47 -16.81 -21.14
CA PHE A 1167 9.14 -17.73 -22.22
C PHE A 1167 9.34 -17.07 -23.59
N LEU A 1168 8.80 -15.87 -23.79
CA LEU A 1168 8.98 -15.12 -25.04
C LEU A 1168 10.46 -14.83 -25.33
N ALA A 1169 11.25 -14.51 -24.31
CA ALA A 1169 12.68 -14.23 -24.46
C ALA A 1169 13.48 -15.47 -24.88
N LEU A 1170 13.24 -16.62 -24.25
CA LEU A 1170 14.01 -17.84 -24.48
C LEU A 1170 13.64 -18.56 -25.78
N PHE A 1171 12.37 -18.55 -26.16
CA PHE A 1171 11.85 -19.30 -27.31
C PHE A 1171 11.82 -18.45 -28.59
N VAL A 1172 11.77 -17.12 -28.48
CA VAL A 1172 11.55 -16.22 -29.61
C VAL A 1172 12.60 -15.10 -29.65
N GLU A 1173 12.60 -14.17 -28.70
CA GLU A 1173 13.39 -12.92 -28.82
C GLU A 1173 14.90 -13.18 -28.98
N LEU A 1174 15.52 -13.96 -28.09
CA LEU A 1174 16.97 -14.17 -28.07
C LEU A 1174 17.47 -15.08 -29.21
N PRO A 1175 16.81 -16.22 -29.54
CA PRO A 1175 17.19 -17.03 -30.69
C PRO A 1175 17.14 -16.26 -32.00
N PHE A 1176 16.01 -15.58 -32.28
CA PHE A 1176 15.86 -14.83 -33.52
C PHE A 1176 16.85 -13.66 -33.58
N ALA A 1177 17.09 -12.96 -32.47
CA ALA A 1177 18.11 -11.90 -32.42
C ALA A 1177 19.50 -12.42 -32.79
N SER A 1178 19.87 -13.62 -32.33
CA SER A 1178 21.17 -14.25 -32.62
C SER A 1178 21.26 -14.74 -34.07
N VAL A 1179 20.17 -15.31 -34.62
CA VAL A 1179 20.07 -15.68 -36.04
C VAL A 1179 20.24 -14.45 -36.94
N PHE A 1180 19.56 -13.34 -36.63
CA PHE A 1180 19.70 -12.10 -37.40
C PHE A 1180 21.09 -11.49 -37.27
N GLN A 1181 21.71 -11.52 -36.09
CA GLN A 1181 23.09 -11.06 -35.95
C GLN A 1181 24.04 -11.86 -36.85
N HIS A 1182 23.95 -13.19 -36.87
CA HIS A 1182 24.75 -14.03 -37.77
C HIS A 1182 24.47 -13.78 -39.26
N ALA A 1183 23.22 -13.47 -39.62
CA ALA A 1183 22.83 -13.22 -41.01
C ALA A 1183 23.29 -11.84 -41.53
N PHE A 1184 23.27 -10.80 -40.69
CA PHE A 1184 23.51 -9.41 -41.10
C PHE A 1184 24.89 -8.85 -40.71
N GLU A 1185 25.64 -9.51 -39.81
CA GLU A 1185 27.02 -9.15 -39.47
C GLU A 1185 28.03 -10.20 -39.97
N PRO A 1186 28.84 -9.92 -41.02
CA PRO A 1186 29.86 -10.85 -41.48
C PRO A 1186 31.05 -10.87 -40.51
N LYS A 1187 31.27 -12.01 -39.83
CA LYS A 1187 32.46 -12.63 -39.19
C LYS A 1187 33.68 -11.80 -38.70
N ARG A 1188 33.66 -10.46 -38.66
CA ARG A 1188 34.80 -9.61 -38.27
C ARG A 1188 34.84 -9.27 -36.77
N PHE A 1189 33.82 -9.65 -36.00
CA PHE A 1189 33.74 -9.33 -34.57
C PHE A 1189 34.32 -10.40 -33.63
N ILE A 1190 34.72 -11.56 -34.14
CA ILE A 1190 35.29 -12.66 -33.32
C ILE A 1190 36.83 -12.64 -33.31
N SER A 1191 37.50 -11.94 -34.25
CA SER A 1191 38.97 -11.96 -34.35
C SER A 1191 39.70 -10.88 -33.54
N VAL A 1192 39.01 -10.07 -32.72
CA VAL A 1192 39.66 -9.07 -31.82
C VAL A 1192 39.75 -9.60 -30.38
N GLU A 1193 39.17 -10.76 -30.08
CA GLU A 1193 39.17 -11.37 -28.73
C GLU A 1193 40.42 -12.24 -28.46
N ASN A 1194 41.31 -12.45 -29.45
CA ASN A 1194 42.54 -13.26 -29.31
C ASN A 1194 43.87 -12.49 -29.27
N ASP A 1195 43.92 -11.19 -29.55
CA ASP A 1195 45.16 -10.40 -29.45
C ASP A 1195 45.09 -9.40 -28.29
N LYS A 1196 45.43 -9.89 -27.09
CA LYS A 1196 46.19 -9.20 -26.03
C LYS A 1196 46.37 -10.11 -24.80
N LYS A 1197 47.03 -11.25 -25.02
CA LYS A 1197 48.04 -11.75 -24.08
C LYS A 1197 49.35 -11.04 -24.47
N LEU A 1198 49.78 -10.05 -23.69
CA LEU A 1198 51.16 -9.68 -23.39
C LEU A 1198 51.17 -8.29 -22.72
N THR A 1199 51.87 -8.22 -21.59
CA THR A 1199 52.14 -7.11 -20.66
C THR A 1199 51.00 -6.66 -19.74
#